data_AF-A0A1I7A9T0-F1
#
_entry.id   AF-A0A1I7A9T0-F1
#
_cell.length_a   1.000
_cell.length_b   1.000
_cell.length_c   1.000
_cell.angle_alpha   90.00
_cell.angle_beta   90.00
_cell.angle_gamma   90.00
#
_symmetry.space_group_name_H-M   'P 1'
#
loop_
_entity.id
_entity.type
_entity.pdbx_description
1 polymer ?
#
loop_
_entity_poly.entity_id
_entity_poly.type
_entity_poly.pdbx_seq_one_letter_code
_entity_poly.pdbx_strand_id
1 'polypeptide(L)'
;MTIDQIQKKLDRIEKDSTLQNLIAQANARYILYNTSEKVENFPKYTIKDDKLNLLAFHYLNIGCRFIEKENLKDGLYPLEKGASILENVHGSPEVRTKLGNYYGLISALSYYVCFQYSKAFILIKKVENDTIISKIVSLFLARNYHQIIEIINNMMVDENYLDENLSQNENELESSKYIYEITISKSLNNFIKYFYTGDKRLLELAKSNLTTLKEIAEIKNEPDVWWIIRLLIIITDGISEASLWNSLERHFEISSGLARDYIQSLTYKKYGGIYELFITQRKSLPKVLNEENTGCVVSIPTSSGKTRIAEIAILDCITKNEEGKVLYIAPFKSLAYEIENSLDEIFHNIGVSVSHLYGGSLFSKLDEKLIDESDVIIATPEKAKAMLRGNNEILNQIKLVVIDEGHLLGADKRLIVNEIFYEELRYFIKQNNGRFLILSAVLPNAEDLAEWLTNSHDSVFRENWRPSDERLGILQWNGSSVDLNWRSTDTERNSFNPRFVISEEQPLKPRQRKVRFFPENKNQAIASTAYKLRTFGPVLIFVGLKASVFVMAREYDKCLSDESEFIFKNHNDWKAFELACIESYGEESEWLYFARKGILCHNSDLLSDVRLPLERLMSREKPRVIIATSTLGQGVNLGISTVIFSTLYQAGDLITSRDFWNIAGRAGRAFIDHEGKILVTLDTVGKTNRTISKELNLISSYFDKAKIDKAQSGCLELIKILKSVATSNDISFENLIELIADNRISEIHENTEAINNALDWIDDGLLSLHNINSTDNNFDWTDDYFRSSLAFIQAEQTEGITGNEVIQFLKARTKGIITKVGDDREKWNSIIKSGIPLNSDLQIEDKLDLLIYIIREYLSNEINIDTKIKLLKDIEDEINEINVLSNELIESTNRAEIRERWLKAIPLAEIASLDHATSIVTKYYSYSLPWVLNGISKKLKNRELVEEAETIEELSILAELGLPNLVSVKIYQSGVRSRSSAYEISGLYDEELWDKSIKFYKNDLIKNIEEYQPSLSPEAHQWLVLLSKFSKRETTVLKPISNFTFGDQHNYTKRLVAKIINGKQYLISLDFKIIEDVSESDIDFSSVNDTIGVYFDFDEEDEVWKMTNLNPYLTFKE
;
A
#
# COMPACT_ATOMS: atom_id res chain seq x y z
N MET A 1 -16.35 12.54 41.43
CA MET A 1 -14.99 12.01 41.65
C MET A 1 -14.03 12.92 40.90
N THR A 2 -12.96 13.40 41.52
CA THR A 2 -11.97 14.29 40.85
C THR A 2 -11.03 13.46 39.97
N ILE A 3 -10.35 14.09 39.00
CA ILE A 3 -9.36 13.43 38.12
C ILE A 3 -8.29 12.70 38.95
N ASP A 4 -7.74 13.34 40.00
CA ASP A 4 -6.76 12.72 40.92
C ASP A 4 -7.26 11.44 41.61
N GLN A 5 -8.55 11.43 42.01
CA GLN A 5 -9.13 10.25 42.64
C GLN A 5 -9.29 9.10 41.63
N ILE A 6 -9.58 9.42 40.36
CA ILE A 6 -9.69 8.45 39.27
C ILE A 6 -8.29 7.86 38.97
N GLN A 7 -7.27 8.70 38.82
CA GLN A 7 -5.88 8.27 38.58
C GLN A 7 -5.36 7.36 39.70
N LYS A 8 -5.58 7.72 40.97
CA LYS A 8 -5.17 6.88 42.12
C LYS A 8 -5.79 5.48 42.10
N LYS A 9 -7.02 5.34 41.58
CA LYS A 9 -7.65 4.02 41.43
C LYS A 9 -7.00 3.21 40.32
N LEU A 10 -6.70 3.84 39.18
CA LEU A 10 -5.99 3.20 38.08
C LEU A 10 -4.63 2.68 38.54
N ASP A 11 -3.79 3.55 39.12
CA ASP A 11 -2.45 3.21 39.60
C ASP A 11 -2.43 2.02 40.58
N ARG A 12 -3.47 1.89 41.41
CA ARG A 12 -3.59 0.80 42.38
C ARG A 12 -3.78 -0.56 41.68
N ILE A 13 -4.57 -0.60 40.61
CA ILE A 13 -4.86 -1.84 39.88
C ILE A 13 -3.68 -2.19 38.97
N GLU A 14 -3.04 -1.20 38.35
CA GLU A 14 -1.84 -1.38 37.51
C GLU A 14 -0.67 -2.01 38.28
N LYS A 15 -0.44 -1.59 39.53
CA LYS A 15 0.69 -2.07 40.36
C LYS A 15 0.50 -3.48 40.94
N ASP A 16 -0.67 -4.09 40.82
CA ASP A 16 -0.94 -5.42 41.37
C ASP A 16 -0.46 -6.53 40.41
N SER A 17 0.70 -7.11 40.70
CA SER A 17 1.32 -8.17 39.90
C SER A 17 0.47 -9.44 39.79
N THR A 18 -0.41 -9.70 40.76
CA THR A 18 -1.29 -10.88 40.73
C THR A 18 -2.38 -10.68 39.70
N LEU A 19 -2.98 -9.49 39.65
CA LEU A 19 -3.98 -9.14 38.64
C LEU A 19 -3.37 -9.15 37.23
N GLN A 20 -2.17 -8.58 37.05
CA GLN A 20 -1.49 -8.59 35.75
C GLN A 20 -1.15 -10.01 35.28
N ASN A 21 -0.75 -10.91 36.18
CA ASN A 21 -0.50 -12.32 35.82
C ASN A 21 -1.79 -13.05 35.39
N LEU A 22 -2.95 -12.73 35.99
CA LEU A 22 -4.24 -13.31 35.56
C LEU A 22 -4.64 -12.85 34.16
N ILE A 23 -4.38 -11.57 33.82
CA ILE A 23 -4.60 -11.02 32.47
C ILE A 23 -3.69 -11.74 31.45
N ALA A 24 -2.41 -11.90 31.77
CA ALA A 24 -1.45 -12.60 30.91
C ALA A 24 -1.85 -14.06 30.63
N GLN A 25 -2.33 -14.78 31.65
CA GLN A 25 -2.83 -16.15 31.47
C GLN A 25 -4.08 -16.19 30.58
N ALA A 26 -5.03 -15.28 30.76
CA ALA A 26 -6.22 -15.20 29.91
C ALA A 26 -5.85 -14.97 28.44
N ASN A 27 -4.86 -14.10 28.20
CA ASN A 27 -4.34 -13.85 26.86
C ASN A 27 -3.62 -15.08 26.25
N ALA A 28 -2.82 -15.83 27.03
CA ALA A 28 -2.21 -17.09 26.58
C ALA A 28 -3.28 -18.13 26.16
N ARG A 29 -4.34 -18.23 26.97
CA ARG A 29 -5.47 -19.14 26.74
C ARG A 29 -6.25 -18.75 25.48
N TYR A 30 -6.43 -17.45 25.23
CA TYR A 30 -7.10 -16.93 24.04
C TYR A 30 -6.43 -17.40 22.74
N ILE A 31 -5.09 -17.48 22.68
CA ILE A 31 -4.37 -17.96 21.49
C ILE A 31 -4.72 -19.42 21.19
N LEU A 32 -4.71 -20.28 22.21
CA LEU A 32 -4.98 -21.71 22.05
C LEU A 32 -6.39 -21.97 21.52
N TYR A 33 -7.38 -21.25 22.07
CA TYR A 33 -8.76 -21.33 21.58
C TYR A 33 -8.90 -20.89 20.12
N ASN A 34 -8.25 -19.80 19.71
CA ASN A 34 -8.36 -19.35 18.32
C ASN A 34 -7.58 -20.24 17.33
N THR A 35 -6.69 -21.12 17.82
CA THR A 35 -6.02 -22.15 17.01
C THR A 35 -6.75 -23.50 17.01
N SER A 36 -7.95 -23.56 17.61
CA SER A 36 -8.74 -24.79 17.78
C SER A 36 -7.97 -25.93 18.45
N GLU A 37 -7.12 -25.58 19.41
CA GLU A 37 -6.42 -26.55 20.23
C GLU A 37 -7.42 -27.18 21.21
N LYS A 38 -7.32 -28.50 21.44
CA LYS A 38 -8.21 -29.17 22.39
C LYS A 38 -7.91 -28.70 23.80
N VAL A 39 -8.95 -28.38 24.58
CA VAL A 39 -8.83 -27.89 25.97
C VAL A 39 -8.03 -28.84 26.87
N GLU A 40 -8.08 -30.15 26.60
CA GLU A 40 -7.29 -31.18 27.28
C GLU A 40 -5.77 -30.96 27.18
N ASN A 41 -5.31 -30.33 26.10
CA ASN A 41 -3.91 -30.03 25.82
C ASN A 41 -3.46 -28.69 26.43
N PHE A 42 -4.36 -27.94 27.06
CA PHE A 42 -4.03 -26.62 27.59
C PHE A 42 -3.11 -26.75 28.81
N PRO A 43 -2.21 -25.77 29.02
CA PRO A 43 -1.56 -25.58 30.30
C PRO A 43 -2.59 -25.41 31.44
N LYS A 44 -2.22 -25.79 32.66
CA LYS A 44 -3.07 -25.60 33.85
C LYS A 44 -3.11 -24.12 34.25
N TYR A 45 -4.03 -23.35 33.69
CA TYR A 45 -4.25 -21.95 34.04
C TYR A 45 -5.03 -21.80 35.36
N THR A 46 -4.72 -20.77 36.16
CA THR A 46 -5.37 -20.47 37.46
C THR A 46 -6.50 -19.43 37.37
N ILE A 47 -6.97 -19.15 36.15
CA ILE A 47 -7.90 -18.07 35.82
C ILE A 47 -9.30 -18.33 36.39
N LYS A 48 -9.99 -17.25 36.80
CA LYS A 48 -11.44 -17.24 37.08
C LYS A 48 -12.12 -16.14 36.28
N ASP A 49 -12.95 -16.52 35.31
CA ASP A 49 -13.53 -15.60 34.33
C ASP A 49 -14.38 -14.48 34.98
N ASP A 50 -15.17 -14.78 36.02
CA ASP A 50 -15.98 -13.77 36.74
C ASP A 50 -15.14 -12.64 37.36
N LYS A 51 -13.95 -12.96 37.87
CA LYS A 51 -13.04 -11.95 38.45
C LYS A 51 -12.48 -11.03 37.36
N LEU A 52 -12.18 -11.59 36.20
CA LEU A 52 -11.69 -10.81 35.06
C LEU A 52 -12.79 -9.91 34.48
N ASN A 53 -14.05 -10.39 34.43
CA ASN A 53 -15.19 -9.56 34.01
C ASN A 53 -15.35 -8.33 34.91
N LEU A 54 -15.34 -8.51 36.24
CA LEU A 54 -15.43 -7.39 37.19
C LEU A 54 -14.26 -6.41 37.04
N LEU A 55 -13.05 -6.93 36.88
CA LEU A 55 -11.86 -6.12 36.64
C LEU A 55 -11.99 -5.29 35.37
N ALA A 56 -12.51 -5.89 34.29
CA ALA A 56 -12.73 -5.20 33.03
C ALA A 56 -13.73 -4.03 33.16
N PHE A 57 -14.89 -4.24 33.79
CA PHE A 57 -15.85 -3.16 34.03
C PHE A 57 -15.31 -2.06 34.94
N HIS A 58 -14.41 -2.38 35.88
CA HIS A 58 -13.71 -1.35 36.66
C HIS A 58 -12.84 -0.46 35.77
N TYR A 59 -12.08 -1.05 34.83
CA TYR A 59 -11.30 -0.31 33.84
C TYR A 59 -12.17 0.54 32.92
N LEU A 60 -13.23 -0.03 32.34
CA LEU A 60 -14.18 0.68 31.48
C LEU A 60 -14.81 1.89 32.18
N ASN A 61 -15.22 1.73 33.45
CA ASN A 61 -15.82 2.81 34.22
C ASN A 61 -14.81 3.92 34.57
N ILE A 62 -13.55 3.57 34.83
CA ILE A 62 -12.47 4.55 35.04
C ILE A 62 -12.30 5.40 33.78
N GLY A 63 -12.18 4.77 32.61
CA GLY A 63 -11.96 5.51 31.37
C GLY A 63 -13.16 6.36 30.93
N CYS A 64 -14.40 5.86 31.06
CA CYS A 64 -15.59 6.68 30.80
C CYS A 64 -15.63 7.94 31.67
N ARG A 65 -15.22 7.85 32.95
CA ARG A 65 -15.22 9.01 33.87
C ARG A 65 -14.16 10.06 33.51
N PHE A 66 -13.05 9.67 32.92
CA PHE A 66 -12.07 10.61 32.38
C PHE A 66 -12.65 11.37 31.19
N ILE A 67 -13.28 10.65 30.25
CA ILE A 67 -13.89 11.25 29.05
C ILE A 67 -15.05 12.19 29.42
N GLU A 68 -15.93 11.78 30.35
CA GLU A 68 -17.02 12.62 30.89
C GLU A 68 -16.51 13.88 31.62
N LYS A 69 -15.20 13.96 31.89
CA LYS A 69 -14.51 15.14 32.44
C LYS A 69 -13.64 15.85 31.42
N GLU A 70 -13.94 15.67 30.13
CA GLU A 70 -13.23 16.26 29.00
C GLU A 70 -11.73 15.91 28.94
N ASN A 71 -11.32 14.85 29.63
CA ASN A 71 -9.96 14.31 29.59
C ASN A 71 -9.94 13.02 28.78
N LEU A 72 -10.07 13.17 27.46
CA LEU A 72 -10.06 12.06 26.51
C LEU A 72 -8.76 11.25 26.62
N LYS A 73 -7.61 11.94 26.62
CA LYS A 73 -6.27 11.31 26.59
C LYS A 73 -6.06 10.29 27.71
N ASP A 74 -6.39 10.64 28.95
CA ASP A 74 -6.18 9.74 30.09
C ASP A 74 -7.28 8.66 30.19
N GLY A 75 -8.41 8.86 29.53
CA GLY A 75 -9.52 7.90 29.50
C GLY A 75 -9.33 6.74 28.52
N LEU A 76 -8.58 6.94 27.42
CA LEU A 76 -8.41 5.95 26.35
C LEU A 76 -7.73 4.66 26.85
N TYR A 77 -6.63 4.78 27.61
CA TYR A 77 -5.87 3.62 28.12
C TYR A 77 -6.72 2.65 28.97
N PRO A 78 -7.38 3.10 30.07
CA PRO A 78 -8.18 2.20 30.88
C PRO A 78 -9.39 1.63 30.11
N LEU A 79 -10.00 2.38 29.18
CA LEU A 79 -11.08 1.85 28.34
C LEU A 79 -10.60 0.71 27.44
N GLU A 80 -9.49 0.91 26.73
CA GLU A 80 -8.92 -0.10 25.84
C GLU A 80 -8.50 -1.36 26.62
N LYS A 81 -7.93 -1.18 27.81
CA LYS A 81 -7.55 -2.29 28.69
C LYS A 81 -8.76 -3.10 29.17
N GLY A 82 -9.84 -2.42 29.57
CA GLY A 82 -11.10 -3.08 29.93
C GLY A 82 -11.68 -3.89 28.77
N ALA A 83 -11.67 -3.31 27.56
CA ALA A 83 -12.13 -3.99 26.35
C ALA A 83 -11.33 -5.27 26.05
N SER A 84 -10.00 -5.18 26.10
CA SER A 84 -9.07 -6.30 25.89
C SER A 84 -9.29 -7.44 26.88
N ILE A 85 -9.54 -7.14 28.17
CA ILE A 85 -9.81 -8.19 29.16
C ILE A 85 -11.10 -8.95 28.81
N LEU A 86 -12.18 -8.24 28.44
CA LEU A 86 -13.43 -8.88 28.02
C LEU A 86 -13.24 -9.73 26.75
N GLU A 87 -12.46 -9.26 25.78
CA GLU A 87 -12.15 -10.01 24.57
C GLU A 87 -11.36 -11.29 24.88
N ASN A 88 -10.32 -11.22 25.70
CA ASN A 88 -9.51 -12.39 26.04
C ASN A 88 -10.33 -13.50 26.72
N VAL A 89 -11.44 -13.13 27.39
CA VAL A 89 -12.34 -14.07 28.07
C VAL A 89 -13.45 -14.56 27.13
N HIS A 90 -14.10 -13.68 26.37
CA HIS A 90 -15.34 -13.99 25.61
C HIS A 90 -15.22 -13.87 24.09
N GLY A 91 -14.09 -13.39 23.56
CA GLY A 91 -13.91 -13.10 22.14
C GLY A 91 -13.59 -14.32 21.26
N SER A 92 -13.50 -15.53 21.83
CA SER A 92 -13.31 -16.76 21.05
C SER A 92 -14.67 -17.43 20.77
N PRO A 93 -14.95 -17.84 19.51
CA PRO A 93 -16.16 -18.60 19.18
C PRO A 93 -16.29 -19.94 19.94
N GLU A 94 -15.16 -20.51 20.39
CA GLU A 94 -15.12 -21.76 21.14
C GLU A 94 -15.55 -21.58 22.61
N VAL A 95 -15.60 -20.33 23.09
CA VAL A 95 -15.98 -19.99 24.47
C VAL A 95 -17.40 -19.42 24.48
N ARG A 96 -18.39 -20.27 24.70
CA ARG A 96 -19.79 -19.85 24.83
C ARG A 96 -20.17 -19.68 26.30
N THR A 97 -20.30 -18.43 26.76
CA THR A 97 -20.84 -18.09 28.08
C THR A 97 -22.21 -17.42 27.95
N LYS A 98 -23.05 -17.50 29.00
CA LYS A 98 -24.44 -16.98 28.98
C LYS A 98 -24.53 -15.49 28.63
N LEU A 99 -23.53 -14.68 28.97
CA LEU A 99 -23.46 -13.24 28.70
C LEU A 99 -22.31 -12.88 27.75
N GLY A 100 -21.70 -13.86 27.08
CA GLY A 100 -20.52 -13.66 26.24
C GLY A 100 -20.76 -12.67 25.10
N ASN A 101 -21.91 -12.75 24.44
CA ASN A 101 -22.30 -11.84 23.37
C ASN A 101 -22.41 -10.38 23.85
N TYR A 102 -23.04 -10.16 25.00
CA TYR A 102 -23.15 -8.83 25.61
C TYR A 102 -21.77 -8.26 25.97
N TYR A 103 -20.90 -9.05 26.60
CA TYR A 103 -19.54 -8.60 26.92
C TYR A 103 -18.69 -8.34 25.68
N GLY A 104 -18.86 -9.14 24.62
CA GLY A 104 -18.25 -8.91 23.32
C GLY A 104 -18.70 -7.58 22.69
N LEU A 105 -20.00 -7.27 22.76
CA LEU A 105 -20.56 -6.00 22.27
C LEU A 105 -20.01 -4.79 23.05
N ILE A 106 -19.97 -4.86 24.39
CA ILE A 106 -19.41 -3.79 25.24
C ILE A 106 -17.92 -3.58 24.94
N SER A 107 -17.17 -4.67 24.77
CA SER A 107 -15.76 -4.60 24.39
C SER A 107 -15.58 -3.93 23.02
N ALA A 108 -16.37 -4.30 22.01
CA ALA A 108 -16.31 -3.70 20.67
C ALA A 108 -16.68 -2.20 20.67
N LEU A 109 -17.73 -1.80 21.38
CA LEU A 109 -18.09 -0.39 21.57
C LEU A 109 -16.97 0.40 22.26
N SER A 110 -16.36 -0.19 23.29
CA SER A 110 -15.26 0.44 24.03
C SER A 110 -14.02 0.63 23.15
N TYR A 111 -13.70 -0.33 22.29
CA TYR A 111 -12.66 -0.16 21.27
C TYR A 111 -13.00 0.96 20.29
N TYR A 112 -14.25 1.09 19.85
CA TYR A 112 -14.67 2.17 18.95
C TYR A 112 -14.49 3.54 19.60
N VAL A 113 -14.92 3.68 20.86
CA VAL A 113 -14.69 4.90 21.67
C VAL A 113 -13.21 5.27 21.72
N CYS A 114 -12.32 4.27 21.78
CA CYS A 114 -10.88 4.50 21.79
C CYS A 114 -10.27 4.82 20.41
N PHE A 115 -11.08 5.02 19.37
CA PHE A 115 -10.65 5.12 17.97
C PHE A 115 -9.91 3.85 17.48
N GLN A 116 -10.08 2.72 18.16
CA GLN A 116 -9.55 1.41 17.79
C GLN A 116 -10.54 0.69 16.85
N TYR A 117 -10.91 1.35 15.76
CA TYR A 117 -11.98 0.90 14.85
C TYR A 117 -11.74 -0.52 14.30
N SER A 118 -10.49 -0.86 14.02
CA SER A 118 -10.11 -2.21 13.59
C SER A 118 -10.49 -3.27 14.62
N LYS A 119 -10.14 -3.07 15.89
CA LYS A 119 -10.42 -4.02 16.98
C LYS A 119 -11.93 -4.18 17.18
N ALA A 120 -12.67 -3.06 17.18
CA ALA A 120 -14.13 -3.06 17.26
C ALA A 120 -14.77 -3.89 16.14
N PHE A 121 -14.37 -3.63 14.90
CA PHE A 121 -14.91 -4.29 13.72
C PHE A 121 -14.57 -5.79 13.64
N ILE A 122 -13.39 -6.19 14.12
CA ILE A 122 -12.98 -7.60 14.11
C ILE A 122 -13.73 -8.38 15.18
N LEU A 123 -13.81 -7.83 16.39
CA LEU A 123 -14.48 -8.48 17.51
C LEU A 123 -15.97 -8.66 17.24
N ILE A 124 -16.63 -7.63 16.69
CA ILE A 124 -18.08 -7.67 16.49
C ILE A 124 -18.53 -8.74 15.49
N LYS A 125 -17.65 -9.14 14.55
CA LYS A 125 -17.91 -10.26 13.63
C LYS A 125 -17.97 -11.62 14.31
N LYS A 126 -17.42 -11.75 15.52
CA LYS A 126 -17.41 -12.99 16.31
C LYS A 126 -18.59 -13.08 17.27
N VAL A 127 -19.35 -11.99 17.44
CA VAL A 127 -20.46 -11.89 18.39
C VAL A 127 -21.77 -12.25 17.70
N GLU A 128 -22.55 -13.17 18.30
CA GLU A 128 -23.90 -13.48 17.84
C GLU A 128 -24.88 -12.40 18.35
N ASN A 129 -25.87 -12.04 17.53
CA ASN A 129 -26.82 -10.97 17.85
C ASN A 129 -28.12 -11.55 18.41
N ASP A 130 -28.31 -11.42 19.72
CA ASP A 130 -29.48 -11.98 20.43
C ASP A 130 -30.67 -11.00 20.51
N THR A 131 -30.43 -9.71 20.27
CA THR A 131 -31.44 -8.64 20.34
C THR A 131 -31.36 -7.72 19.13
N ILE A 132 -32.43 -6.94 18.90
CA ILE A 132 -32.46 -5.91 17.87
C ILE A 132 -31.38 -4.85 18.15
N ILE A 133 -31.27 -4.38 19.39
CA ILE A 133 -30.24 -3.39 19.80
C ILE A 133 -28.83 -3.91 19.50
N SER A 134 -28.52 -5.16 19.91
CA SER A 134 -27.21 -5.74 19.59
C SER A 134 -27.00 -5.84 18.08
N LYS A 135 -28.03 -6.22 17.30
CA LYS A 135 -27.94 -6.33 15.84
C LYS A 135 -27.63 -4.99 15.17
N ILE A 136 -28.37 -3.93 15.48
CA ILE A 136 -28.17 -2.60 14.85
C ILE A 136 -26.82 -1.99 15.24
N VAL A 137 -26.41 -2.13 16.50
CA VAL A 137 -25.09 -1.66 16.95
C VAL A 137 -23.97 -2.47 16.30
N SER A 138 -24.12 -3.80 16.21
CA SER A 138 -23.16 -4.65 15.52
C SER A 138 -23.00 -4.27 14.05
N LEU A 139 -24.10 -4.03 13.35
CA LEU A 139 -24.08 -3.56 11.97
C LEU A 139 -23.44 -2.16 11.84
N PHE A 140 -23.67 -1.27 12.80
CA PHE A 140 -23.07 0.07 12.82
C PHE A 140 -21.56 0.00 12.94
N LEU A 141 -21.05 -0.76 13.92
CA LEU A 141 -19.62 -1.00 14.11
C LEU A 141 -19.00 -1.73 12.91
N ALA A 142 -19.76 -2.63 12.27
CA ALA A 142 -19.38 -3.32 11.04
C ALA A 142 -19.52 -2.45 9.78
N ARG A 143 -19.92 -1.17 9.90
CA ARG A 143 -20.16 -0.23 8.79
C ARG A 143 -21.12 -0.75 7.72
N ASN A 144 -22.06 -1.61 8.10
CA ASN A 144 -23.08 -2.17 7.21
C ASN A 144 -24.37 -1.33 7.28
N TYR A 145 -24.26 -0.08 6.83
CA TYR A 145 -25.32 0.92 6.98
C TYR A 145 -26.57 0.61 6.17
N HIS A 146 -26.44 -0.08 5.03
CA HIS A 146 -27.59 -0.50 4.22
C HIS A 146 -28.57 -1.37 5.04
N GLN A 147 -28.05 -2.40 5.72
CA GLN A 147 -28.90 -3.29 6.53
C GLN A 147 -29.52 -2.56 7.73
N ILE A 148 -28.83 -1.57 8.31
CA ILE A 148 -29.37 -0.75 9.39
C ILE A 148 -30.56 0.06 8.88
N ILE A 149 -30.39 0.73 7.73
CA ILE A 149 -31.45 1.53 7.11
C ILE A 149 -32.66 0.65 6.78
N GLU A 150 -32.45 -0.56 6.25
CA GLU A 150 -33.53 -1.52 5.98
C GLU A 150 -34.29 -1.92 7.27
N ILE A 151 -33.56 -2.22 8.35
CA ILE A 151 -34.17 -2.53 9.65
C ILE A 151 -34.98 -1.33 10.17
N ILE A 152 -34.41 -0.12 10.11
CA ILE A 152 -35.09 1.09 10.57
C ILE A 152 -36.36 1.34 9.75
N ASN A 153 -36.27 1.24 8.42
CA ASN A 153 -37.41 1.45 7.53
C ASN A 153 -38.57 0.51 7.89
N ASN A 154 -38.28 -0.78 8.14
CA ASN A 154 -39.29 -1.74 8.54
C ASN A 154 -39.89 -1.43 9.93
N MET A 155 -39.09 -0.94 10.88
CA MET A 155 -39.59 -0.50 12.20
C MET A 155 -40.54 0.69 12.08
N MET A 156 -40.28 1.63 11.17
CA MET A 156 -41.07 2.86 11.07
C MET A 156 -42.50 2.64 10.56
N VAL A 157 -42.75 1.52 9.85
CA VAL A 157 -44.07 1.16 9.34
C VAL A 157 -44.75 0.04 10.15
N ASP A 158 -44.06 -0.49 11.16
CA ASP A 158 -44.58 -1.55 12.03
C ASP A 158 -45.45 -0.93 13.13
N GLU A 159 -46.68 -1.43 13.25
CA GLU A 159 -47.68 -0.95 14.21
C GLU A 159 -47.15 -0.95 15.66
N ASN A 160 -46.25 -1.86 16.03
CA ASN A 160 -45.72 -1.96 17.40
C ASN A 160 -44.83 -0.77 17.80
N TYR A 161 -44.27 -0.05 16.83
CA TYR A 161 -43.37 1.08 17.07
C TYR A 161 -44.06 2.45 16.90
N LEU A 162 -45.34 2.47 16.53
CA LEU A 162 -46.11 3.71 16.38
C LEU A 162 -46.44 4.32 17.76
N ASP A 163 -46.30 5.64 17.87
CA ASP A 163 -46.53 6.39 19.12
C ASP A 163 -47.92 6.12 19.73
N GLU A 164 -48.95 5.98 18.88
CA GLU A 164 -50.31 5.65 19.30
C GLU A 164 -50.39 4.31 20.04
N ASN A 165 -49.71 3.28 19.53
CA ASN A 165 -49.71 1.94 20.15
C ASN A 165 -48.77 1.86 21.35
N LEU A 166 -47.61 2.53 21.31
CA LEU A 166 -46.68 2.59 22.44
C LEU A 166 -47.31 3.27 23.67
N SER A 167 -48.13 4.30 23.45
CA SER A 167 -48.82 5.02 24.51
C SER A 167 -50.02 4.26 25.11
N GLN A 168 -50.61 3.32 24.37
CA GLN A 168 -51.79 2.55 24.77
C GLN A 168 -51.47 1.14 25.30
N ASN A 169 -50.23 0.67 25.15
CA ASN A 169 -49.85 -0.69 25.53
C ASN A 169 -49.69 -0.84 27.06
N GLU A 170 -50.49 -1.73 27.66
CA GLU A 170 -50.51 -2.00 29.11
C GLU A 170 -49.26 -2.73 29.63
N ASN A 171 -48.47 -3.35 28.74
CA ASN A 171 -47.25 -4.07 29.11
C ASN A 171 -46.02 -3.14 29.13
N GLU A 172 -45.76 -2.53 30.29
CA GLU A 172 -44.68 -1.55 30.48
C GLU A 172 -43.30 -2.08 30.06
N LEU A 173 -43.01 -3.38 30.27
CA LEU A 173 -41.74 -4.01 29.90
C LEU A 173 -41.54 -4.06 28.37
N GLU A 174 -42.61 -4.32 27.64
CA GLU A 174 -42.60 -4.46 26.18
C GLU A 174 -42.57 -3.08 25.51
N SER A 175 -43.35 -2.12 25.99
CA SER A 175 -43.28 -0.72 25.54
C SER A 175 -41.89 -0.12 25.78
N SER A 176 -41.28 -0.38 26.94
CA SER A 176 -39.93 0.11 27.26
C SER A 176 -38.89 -0.43 26.27
N LYS A 177 -38.96 -1.72 25.95
CA LYS A 177 -38.08 -2.36 24.97
C LYS A 177 -38.18 -1.69 23.60
N TYR A 178 -39.40 -1.48 23.09
CA TYR A 178 -39.61 -0.84 21.79
C TYR A 178 -39.11 0.61 21.76
N ILE A 179 -39.29 1.37 22.86
CA ILE A 179 -38.76 2.73 23.00
C ILE A 179 -37.23 2.74 22.90
N TYR A 180 -36.54 1.82 23.57
CA TYR A 180 -35.07 1.70 23.46
C TYR A 180 -34.65 1.39 22.03
N GLU A 181 -35.29 0.39 21.41
CA GLU A 181 -34.97 -0.05 20.05
C GLU A 181 -35.14 1.07 19.02
N ILE A 182 -36.28 1.77 19.02
CA ILE A 182 -36.56 2.83 18.04
C ILE A 182 -35.67 4.06 18.24
N THR A 183 -35.42 4.46 19.50
CA THR A 183 -34.66 5.68 19.81
C THR A 183 -33.16 5.50 19.51
N ILE A 184 -32.60 4.32 19.82
CA ILE A 184 -31.22 3.98 19.44
C ILE A 184 -31.12 3.90 17.92
N SER A 185 -32.08 3.27 17.25
CA SER A 185 -32.14 3.17 15.78
C SER A 185 -32.16 4.54 15.09
N LYS A 186 -33.01 5.47 15.56
CA LYS A 186 -33.04 6.85 15.06
C LYS A 186 -31.71 7.58 15.29
N SER A 187 -31.08 7.41 16.45
CA SER A 187 -29.77 8.00 16.76
C SER A 187 -28.66 7.46 15.85
N LEU A 188 -28.62 6.15 15.59
CA LEU A 188 -27.67 5.56 14.64
C LEU A 188 -27.92 6.02 13.20
N ASN A 189 -29.18 6.18 12.78
CA ASN A 189 -29.50 6.75 11.48
C ASN A 189 -28.96 8.17 11.33
N ASN A 190 -29.10 9.00 12.36
CA ASN A 190 -28.57 10.35 12.37
C ASN A 190 -27.04 10.37 12.19
N PHE A 191 -26.31 9.43 12.80
CA PHE A 191 -24.86 9.28 12.54
C PHE A 191 -24.57 8.94 11.07
N ILE A 192 -25.30 7.98 10.51
CA ILE A 192 -25.15 7.55 9.11
C ILE A 192 -25.45 8.71 8.15
N LYS A 193 -26.54 9.45 8.40
CA LYS A 193 -26.92 10.61 7.58
C LYS A 193 -25.92 11.75 7.71
N TYR A 194 -25.35 11.98 8.89
CA TYR A 194 -24.25 12.93 9.06
C TYR A 194 -23.04 12.54 8.20
N PHE A 195 -22.65 11.26 8.17
CA PHE A 195 -21.54 10.83 7.32
C PHE A 195 -21.76 11.12 5.82
N TYR A 196 -23.01 11.06 5.34
CA TYR A 196 -23.34 11.31 3.94
C TYR A 196 -23.58 12.79 3.60
N THR A 197 -23.96 13.61 4.58
CA THR A 197 -24.46 14.99 4.33
C THR A 197 -23.63 16.08 5.00
N GLY A 198 -22.87 15.76 6.05
CA GLY A 198 -22.15 16.73 6.87
C GLY A 198 -23.02 17.56 7.83
N ASP A 199 -24.34 17.30 7.94
CA ASP A 199 -25.24 18.13 8.76
C ASP A 199 -25.08 17.88 10.27
N LYS A 200 -24.39 18.82 10.95
CA LYS A 200 -24.06 18.75 12.39
C LYS A 200 -25.30 18.66 13.29
N ARG A 201 -26.47 19.16 12.87
CA ARG A 201 -27.72 19.10 13.66
C ARG A 201 -28.17 17.67 13.94
N LEU A 202 -27.83 16.73 13.05
CA LEU A 202 -28.15 15.32 13.21
C LEU A 202 -27.41 14.70 14.41
N LEU A 203 -26.14 15.07 14.62
CA LEU A 203 -25.37 14.60 15.77
C LEU A 203 -25.90 15.16 17.09
N GLU A 204 -26.30 16.44 17.11
CA GLU A 204 -26.92 17.07 18.28
C GLU A 204 -28.23 16.38 18.67
N LEU A 205 -29.08 16.09 17.68
CA LEU A 205 -30.34 15.37 17.88
C LEU A 205 -30.10 13.96 18.43
N ALA A 206 -29.14 13.23 17.86
CA ALA A 206 -28.78 11.89 18.35
C ALA A 206 -28.26 11.94 19.80
N LYS A 207 -27.39 12.90 20.13
CA LYS A 207 -26.85 13.06 21.49
C LYS A 207 -27.94 13.38 22.50
N SER A 208 -28.86 14.27 22.16
CA SER A 208 -30.02 14.61 22.99
C SER A 208 -30.86 13.37 23.29
N ASN A 209 -31.24 12.63 22.25
CA ASN A 209 -32.05 11.41 22.38
C ASN A 209 -31.38 10.35 23.26
N LEU A 210 -30.09 10.09 23.04
CA LEU A 210 -29.34 9.11 23.83
C LEU A 210 -29.16 9.54 25.30
N THR A 211 -29.00 10.84 25.55
CA THR A 211 -28.86 11.38 26.91
C THR A 211 -30.14 11.16 27.72
N THR A 212 -31.30 11.50 27.14
CA THR A 212 -32.61 11.22 27.74
C THR A 212 -32.78 9.73 28.01
N LEU A 213 -32.40 8.87 27.06
CA LEU A 213 -32.53 7.43 27.19
C LEU A 213 -31.63 6.84 28.30
N LYS A 214 -30.43 7.41 28.51
CA LYS A 214 -29.52 7.01 29.59
C LYS A 214 -30.12 7.29 30.97
N GLU A 215 -30.74 8.46 31.14
CA GLU A 215 -31.42 8.83 32.39
C GLU A 215 -32.58 7.87 32.71
N ILE A 216 -33.36 7.50 31.69
CA ILE A 216 -34.44 6.51 31.83
C ILE A 216 -33.89 5.15 32.26
N ALA A 217 -32.84 4.65 31.60
CA ALA A 217 -32.23 3.36 31.94
C ALA A 217 -31.63 3.35 33.36
N GLU A 218 -31.10 4.49 33.83
CA GLU A 218 -30.61 4.65 35.20
C GLU A 218 -31.76 4.60 36.23
N ILE A 219 -32.87 5.30 35.97
CA ILE A 219 -34.06 5.28 36.84
C ILE A 219 -34.64 3.86 36.92
N LYS A 220 -34.67 3.12 35.80
CA LYS A 220 -35.18 1.75 35.73
C LYS A 220 -34.22 0.68 36.26
N ASN A 221 -32.99 1.04 36.64
CA ASN A 221 -31.93 0.11 37.07
C ASN A 221 -31.62 -0.98 36.01
N GLU A 222 -31.50 -0.60 34.74
CA GLU A 222 -31.22 -1.49 33.62
C GLU A 222 -29.76 -1.34 33.15
N PRO A 223 -28.78 -1.96 33.85
CA PRO A 223 -27.36 -1.72 33.61
C PRO A 223 -26.90 -2.14 32.20
N ASP A 224 -27.56 -3.14 31.61
CA ASP A 224 -27.16 -3.72 30.32
C ASP A 224 -27.32 -2.71 29.18
N VAL A 225 -28.49 -2.08 29.10
CA VAL A 225 -28.79 -1.04 28.10
C VAL A 225 -28.09 0.27 28.46
N TRP A 226 -27.98 0.59 29.76
CA TRP A 226 -27.28 1.79 30.23
C TRP A 226 -25.82 1.87 29.75
N TRP A 227 -25.08 0.74 29.77
CA TRP A 227 -23.71 0.71 29.28
C TRP A 227 -23.62 0.96 27.77
N ILE A 228 -24.53 0.39 26.98
CA ILE A 228 -24.57 0.60 25.52
C ILE A 228 -24.83 2.08 25.23
N ILE A 229 -25.85 2.68 25.85
CA ILE A 229 -26.21 4.09 25.63
C ILE A 229 -25.05 5.00 26.06
N ARG A 230 -24.45 4.74 27.22
CA ARG A 230 -23.31 5.52 27.73
C ARG A 230 -22.15 5.55 26.74
N LEU A 231 -21.82 4.41 26.13
CA LEU A 231 -20.76 4.34 25.12
C LEU A 231 -21.18 5.03 23.81
N LEU A 232 -22.44 4.90 23.36
CA LEU A 232 -22.95 5.59 22.17
C LEU A 232 -22.92 7.13 22.29
N ILE A 233 -23.20 7.66 23.49
CA ILE A 233 -23.07 9.11 23.73
C ILE A 233 -21.62 9.56 23.50
N ILE A 234 -20.64 8.82 24.02
CA ILE A 234 -19.22 9.13 23.83
C ILE A 234 -18.82 8.99 22.35
N ILE A 235 -19.34 7.97 21.65
CA ILE A 235 -19.12 7.79 20.21
C ILE A 235 -19.62 9.00 19.41
N THR A 236 -20.72 9.64 19.82
CA THR A 236 -21.25 10.83 19.14
C THR A 236 -20.21 11.96 19.10
N ASP A 237 -19.53 12.19 20.23
CA ASP A 237 -18.46 13.18 20.33
C ASP A 237 -17.22 12.77 19.51
N GLY A 238 -16.88 11.48 19.53
CA GLY A 238 -15.82 10.92 18.70
C GLY A 238 -16.06 11.06 17.19
N ILE A 239 -17.29 10.83 16.72
CA ILE A 239 -17.69 11.01 15.31
C ILE A 239 -17.55 12.48 14.89
N SER A 240 -18.01 13.40 15.74
CA SER A 240 -17.84 14.83 15.50
C SER A 240 -16.36 15.16 15.27
N GLU A 241 -15.47 14.63 16.11
CA GLU A 241 -14.02 14.88 16.02
C GLU A 241 -13.32 14.17 14.84
N ALA A 242 -13.75 12.95 14.49
CA ALA A 242 -13.00 12.06 13.58
C ALA A 242 -13.56 12.00 12.15
N SER A 243 -14.79 12.43 11.92
CA SER A 243 -15.43 12.39 10.60
C SER A 243 -14.65 13.16 9.54
N LEU A 244 -14.79 12.73 8.28
CA LEU A 244 -14.17 13.40 7.13
C LEU A 244 -14.59 14.87 7.03
N TRP A 245 -15.88 15.16 7.19
CA TRP A 245 -16.45 16.52 7.15
C TRP A 245 -15.72 17.46 8.11
N ASN A 246 -15.74 17.18 9.41
CA ASN A 246 -15.13 18.07 10.40
C ASN A 246 -13.60 18.08 10.35
N SER A 247 -12.96 16.95 10.00
CA SER A 247 -11.50 16.87 9.90
C SER A 247 -10.96 17.72 8.75
N LEU A 248 -11.67 17.76 7.62
CA LEU A 248 -11.24 18.49 6.43
C LEU A 248 -11.75 19.95 6.42
N GLU A 249 -12.86 20.28 7.11
CA GLU A 249 -13.45 21.63 7.14
C GLU A 249 -12.48 22.69 7.69
N ARG A 250 -11.50 22.26 8.48
CA ARG A 250 -10.44 23.13 9.02
C ARG A 250 -9.40 23.55 7.99
N HIS A 251 -9.35 22.86 6.85
CA HIS A 251 -8.29 22.97 5.85
C HIS A 251 -8.82 23.31 4.46
N PHE A 252 -10.08 22.99 4.17
CA PHE A 252 -10.71 23.15 2.86
C PHE A 252 -12.05 23.86 2.99
N GLU A 253 -12.44 24.58 1.93
CA GLU A 253 -13.83 24.98 1.75
C GLU A 253 -14.65 23.77 1.29
N ILE A 254 -15.64 23.35 2.09
CA ILE A 254 -16.42 22.11 1.88
C ILE A 254 -17.86 22.37 1.45
N SER A 255 -18.28 23.64 1.40
CA SER A 255 -19.60 24.05 0.89
C SER A 255 -19.81 23.59 -0.56
N SER A 256 -18.76 23.66 -1.38
CA SER A 256 -18.75 23.30 -2.79
C SER A 256 -17.32 22.99 -3.26
N GLY A 257 -17.17 22.33 -4.43
CA GLY A 257 -15.89 22.06 -5.06
C GLY A 257 -15.27 20.69 -4.74
N LEU A 258 -14.03 20.49 -5.19
CA LEU A 258 -13.34 19.20 -5.21
C LEU A 258 -13.25 18.52 -3.84
N ALA A 259 -13.11 19.27 -2.76
CA ALA A 259 -13.02 18.70 -1.41
C ALA A 259 -14.32 18.03 -0.96
N ARG A 260 -15.47 18.60 -1.32
CA ARG A 260 -16.78 18.00 -1.06
C ARG A 260 -16.95 16.73 -1.89
N ASP A 261 -16.62 16.78 -3.17
CA ASP A 261 -16.75 15.66 -4.10
C ASP A 261 -15.81 14.50 -3.70
N TYR A 262 -14.64 14.83 -3.16
CA TYR A 262 -13.72 13.87 -2.57
C TYR A 262 -14.32 13.16 -1.35
N ILE A 263 -14.90 13.91 -0.40
CA ILE A 263 -15.59 13.31 0.77
C ILE A 263 -16.75 12.40 0.31
N GLN A 264 -17.52 12.84 -0.67
CA GLN A 264 -18.62 12.07 -1.23
C GLN A 264 -18.11 10.79 -1.92
N SER A 265 -17.03 10.87 -2.70
CA SER A 265 -16.40 9.71 -3.34
C SER A 265 -15.96 8.66 -2.33
N LEU A 266 -15.49 9.07 -1.14
CA LEU A 266 -15.11 8.15 -0.06
C LEU A 266 -16.28 7.55 0.69
N THR A 267 -17.32 8.33 0.94
CA THR A 267 -18.45 7.93 1.79
C THR A 267 -19.48 7.10 1.02
N TYR A 268 -19.72 7.41 -0.26
CA TYR A 268 -20.68 6.69 -1.12
C TYR A 268 -20.09 5.45 -1.80
N LYS A 269 -18.81 5.15 -1.57
CA LYS A 269 -18.18 3.94 -2.08
C LYS A 269 -18.92 2.69 -1.59
N LYS A 270 -19.45 1.90 -2.54
CA LYS A 270 -20.29 0.71 -2.26
C LYS A 270 -19.61 -0.31 -1.34
N TYR A 271 -18.30 -0.51 -1.49
CA TYR A 271 -17.51 -1.40 -0.65
C TYR A 271 -16.35 -0.64 -0.01
N GLY A 272 -16.22 -0.72 1.31
CA GLY A 272 -15.11 -0.12 2.03
C GLY A 272 -15.18 1.40 2.18
N GLY A 273 -16.39 1.97 2.22
CA GLY A 273 -16.58 3.40 2.48
C GLY A 273 -15.81 3.90 3.71
N ILE A 274 -15.20 5.07 3.56
CA ILE A 274 -14.40 5.72 4.60
C ILE A 274 -15.21 6.89 5.12
N TYR A 275 -15.45 6.90 6.44
CA TYR A 275 -16.31 7.89 7.10
C TYR A 275 -15.54 8.76 8.11
N GLU A 276 -14.43 8.24 8.63
CA GLU A 276 -13.61 8.84 9.69
C GLU A 276 -12.11 8.63 9.39
N LEU A 277 -11.30 9.59 9.82
CA LEU A 277 -9.84 9.53 9.75
C LEU A 277 -9.23 8.94 11.03
N PHE A 278 -8.14 8.19 10.87
CA PHE A 278 -7.32 7.74 12.00
C PHE A 278 -6.67 8.90 12.74
N ILE A 279 -6.28 8.65 13.99
CA ILE A 279 -5.65 9.68 14.83
C ILE A 279 -4.33 10.19 14.24
N THR A 280 -3.53 9.33 13.62
CA THR A 280 -2.30 9.67 12.91
C THR A 280 -2.58 10.60 11.73
N GLN A 281 -3.60 10.29 10.93
CA GLN A 281 -4.03 11.09 9.79
C GLN A 281 -4.45 12.49 10.27
N ARG A 282 -5.40 12.58 11.21
CA ARG A 282 -5.92 13.86 11.72
C ARG A 282 -4.83 14.75 12.32
N LYS A 283 -3.96 14.18 13.16
CA LYS A 283 -2.86 14.94 13.79
C LYS A 283 -1.78 15.39 12.80
N SER A 284 -1.64 14.72 11.65
CA SER A 284 -0.63 15.06 10.65
C SER A 284 -1.03 16.25 9.76
N LEU A 285 -2.34 16.43 9.49
CA LEU A 285 -2.85 17.41 8.52
C LEU A 285 -2.37 18.85 8.78
N PRO A 286 -2.36 19.38 10.02
CA PRO A 286 -1.91 20.75 10.27
C PRO A 286 -0.46 21.00 9.86
N LYS A 287 0.43 20.00 9.95
CA LYS A 287 1.82 20.12 9.50
C LYS A 287 1.96 19.87 8.00
N VAL A 288 1.25 18.88 7.47
CA VAL A 288 1.33 18.46 6.06
C VAL A 288 0.76 19.53 5.12
N LEU A 289 -0.32 20.20 5.52
CA LEU A 289 -1.01 21.21 4.74
C LEU A 289 -0.55 22.64 5.07
N ASN A 290 0.53 22.80 5.85
CA ASN A 290 1.04 24.12 6.19
C ASN A 290 1.66 24.80 4.97
N GLU A 291 1.13 25.97 4.60
CA GLU A 291 1.58 26.72 3.43
C GLU A 291 2.91 27.45 3.64
N GLU A 292 3.27 27.73 4.89
CA GLU A 292 4.54 28.38 5.24
C GLU A 292 5.73 27.42 5.07
N ASN A 293 5.47 26.12 4.99
CA ASN A 293 6.50 25.10 4.86
C ASN A 293 6.69 24.70 3.39
N THR A 294 7.94 24.45 2.99
CA THR A 294 8.26 23.90 1.67
C THR A 294 8.11 22.37 1.61
N GLY A 295 7.52 21.77 2.63
CA GLY A 295 7.22 20.34 2.68
C GLY A 295 7.01 19.78 4.09
N CYS A 296 6.86 18.45 4.18
CA CYS A 296 6.79 17.74 5.45
C CYS A 296 7.29 16.29 5.33
N VAL A 297 7.97 15.80 6.36
CA VAL A 297 8.29 14.37 6.53
C VAL A 297 7.31 13.73 7.51
N VAL A 298 6.56 12.73 7.03
CA VAL A 298 5.62 11.94 7.83
C VAL A 298 6.24 10.57 8.10
N SER A 299 6.73 10.41 9.34
CA SER A 299 7.31 9.16 9.83
C SER A 299 6.32 8.46 10.76
N ILE A 300 5.48 7.60 10.18
CA ILE A 300 4.49 6.80 10.92
C ILE A 300 4.60 5.32 10.51
N PRO A 301 4.22 4.38 11.39
CA PRO A 301 4.34 2.96 11.06
C PRO A 301 3.49 2.52 9.87
N THR A 302 3.87 1.39 9.25
CA THR A 302 3.07 0.73 8.20
C THR A 302 1.63 0.47 8.67
N SER A 303 0.69 0.51 7.72
CA SER A 303 -0.76 0.39 7.96
C SER A 303 -1.41 1.55 8.73
N SER A 304 -0.67 2.60 9.13
CA SER A 304 -1.20 3.75 9.88
C SER A 304 -1.86 4.84 9.02
N GLY A 305 -2.03 4.56 7.72
CA GLY A 305 -2.79 5.41 6.80
C GLY A 305 -2.01 6.47 6.01
N LYS A 306 -0.73 6.20 5.67
CA LYS A 306 0.14 7.09 4.87
C LYS A 306 -0.48 7.51 3.53
N THR A 307 -1.06 6.57 2.79
CA THR A 307 -1.70 6.83 1.49
C THR A 307 -2.79 7.89 1.59
N ARG A 308 -3.63 7.85 2.64
CA ARG A 308 -4.68 8.86 2.87
C ARG A 308 -4.12 10.26 3.12
N ILE A 309 -2.96 10.37 3.78
CA ILE A 309 -2.28 11.64 3.99
C ILE A 309 -1.80 12.19 2.65
N ALA A 310 -1.24 11.32 1.79
CA ALA A 310 -0.86 11.67 0.43
C ALA A 310 -2.06 12.13 -0.40
N GLU A 311 -3.18 11.39 -0.36
CA GLU A 311 -4.43 11.74 -1.06
C GLU A 311 -4.93 13.14 -0.69
N ILE A 312 -4.92 13.48 0.61
CA ILE A 312 -5.36 14.81 1.08
C ILE A 312 -4.37 15.91 0.65
N ALA A 313 -3.07 15.62 0.63
CA ALA A 313 -2.07 16.57 0.13
C ALA A 313 -2.16 16.79 -1.40
N ILE A 314 -2.48 15.73 -2.16
CA ILE A 314 -2.77 15.81 -3.60
C ILE A 314 -3.99 16.70 -3.83
N LEU A 315 -5.08 16.46 -3.08
CA LEU A 315 -6.29 17.29 -3.13
C LEU A 315 -5.98 18.78 -2.85
N ASP A 316 -5.17 19.07 -1.84
CA ASP A 316 -4.71 20.44 -1.52
C ASP A 316 -3.95 21.08 -2.68
N CYS A 317 -3.03 20.34 -3.27
CA CYS A 317 -2.23 20.81 -4.39
C CYS A 317 -3.11 21.17 -5.61
N ILE A 318 -3.99 20.26 -6.01
CA ILE A 318 -4.85 20.43 -7.20
C ILE A 318 -5.87 21.54 -6.98
N THR A 319 -6.46 21.62 -5.78
CA THR A 319 -7.46 22.67 -5.46
C THR A 319 -6.84 24.09 -5.50
N LYS A 320 -5.54 24.22 -5.24
CA LYS A 320 -4.83 25.51 -5.21
C LYS A 320 -4.13 25.85 -6.53
N ASN A 321 -3.92 24.89 -7.42
CA ASN A 321 -3.13 25.06 -8.64
C ASN A 321 -3.83 24.38 -9.83
N GLU A 322 -4.62 25.13 -10.60
CA GLU A 322 -5.40 24.59 -11.74
C GLU A 322 -4.52 23.94 -12.83
N GLU A 323 -3.32 24.47 -13.08
CA GLU A 323 -2.33 23.91 -14.04
C GLU A 323 -1.21 23.12 -13.33
N GLY A 324 -1.30 22.93 -12.02
CA GLY A 324 -0.27 22.30 -11.21
C GLY A 324 -0.37 20.78 -11.24
N LYS A 325 0.71 20.11 -11.66
CA LYS A 325 0.82 18.65 -11.63
C LYS A 325 1.44 18.14 -10.31
N VAL A 326 1.12 16.91 -9.96
CA VAL A 326 1.72 16.19 -8.82
C VAL A 326 2.60 15.05 -9.31
N LEU A 327 3.81 14.94 -8.78
CA LEU A 327 4.69 13.78 -9.01
C LEU A 327 4.73 12.89 -7.76
N TYR A 328 4.17 11.68 -7.87
CA TYR A 328 4.23 10.66 -6.83
C TYR A 328 5.33 9.64 -7.17
N ILE A 329 6.39 9.61 -6.38
CA ILE A 329 7.53 8.71 -6.55
C ILE A 329 7.35 7.51 -5.62
N ALA A 330 7.08 6.35 -6.23
CA ALA A 330 7.01 5.07 -5.53
C ALA A 330 8.28 4.24 -5.82
N PRO A 331 8.93 3.67 -4.79
CA PRO A 331 10.23 3.01 -4.94
C PRO A 331 10.21 1.74 -5.81
N PHE A 332 9.04 1.11 -6.03
CA PHE A 332 8.92 -0.14 -6.76
C PHE A 332 7.67 -0.14 -7.65
N LYS A 333 7.74 -0.86 -8.78
CA LYS A 333 6.64 -0.95 -9.77
C LYS A 333 5.35 -1.50 -9.17
N SER A 334 5.46 -2.49 -8.27
CA SER A 334 4.31 -3.09 -7.59
C SER A 334 3.56 -2.09 -6.70
N LEU A 335 4.31 -1.28 -5.95
CA LEU A 335 3.75 -0.24 -5.10
C LEU A 335 3.17 0.90 -5.95
N ALA A 336 3.86 1.31 -7.02
CA ALA A 336 3.37 2.30 -7.96
C ALA A 336 2.01 1.89 -8.57
N TYR A 337 1.89 0.62 -9.00
CA TYR A 337 0.63 0.04 -9.48
C TYR A 337 -0.47 0.08 -8.41
N GLU A 338 -0.16 -0.30 -7.17
CA GLU A 338 -1.13 -0.27 -6.07
C GLU A 338 -1.67 1.14 -5.80
N ILE A 339 -0.76 2.12 -5.71
CA ILE A 339 -1.11 3.53 -5.50
C ILE A 339 -1.94 4.05 -6.67
N GLU A 340 -1.59 3.74 -7.92
CA GLU A 340 -2.37 4.17 -9.09
C GLU A 340 -3.82 3.72 -8.99
N ASN A 341 -4.11 2.44 -8.78
CA ASN A 341 -5.50 1.99 -8.70
C ASN A 341 -6.25 2.63 -7.53
N SER A 342 -5.57 2.81 -6.40
CA SER A 342 -6.19 3.44 -5.23
C SER A 342 -6.52 4.91 -5.47
N LEU A 343 -5.63 5.65 -6.15
CA LEU A 343 -5.83 7.05 -6.47
C LEU A 343 -6.85 7.23 -7.60
N ASP A 344 -6.74 6.47 -8.69
CA ASP A 344 -7.65 6.52 -9.84
C ASP A 344 -9.11 6.20 -9.42
N GLU A 345 -9.33 5.22 -8.53
CA GLU A 345 -10.67 4.87 -8.05
C GLU A 345 -11.37 6.05 -7.31
N ILE A 346 -10.60 6.94 -6.69
CA ILE A 346 -11.13 8.04 -5.86
C ILE A 346 -11.16 9.34 -6.66
N PHE A 347 -10.07 9.66 -7.37
CA PHE A 347 -9.88 10.92 -8.08
C PHE A 347 -10.64 11.00 -9.41
N HIS A 348 -10.88 9.86 -10.07
CA HIS A 348 -11.60 9.86 -11.34
C HIS A 348 -13.00 10.49 -11.25
N ASN A 349 -13.71 10.21 -10.15
CA ASN A 349 -15.07 10.70 -9.92
C ASN A 349 -15.16 12.21 -9.71
N ILE A 350 -14.04 12.86 -9.39
CA ILE A 350 -13.97 14.30 -9.16
C ILE A 350 -13.26 15.03 -10.31
N GLY A 351 -13.08 14.35 -11.45
CA GLY A 351 -12.46 14.92 -12.65
C GLY A 351 -10.93 14.98 -12.61
N VAL A 352 -10.28 14.36 -11.63
CA VAL A 352 -8.82 14.34 -11.50
C VAL A 352 -8.27 13.07 -12.15
N SER A 353 -7.32 13.26 -13.06
CA SER A 353 -6.71 12.23 -13.89
C SER A 353 -5.39 11.73 -13.31
N VAL A 354 -5.22 10.40 -13.24
CA VAL A 354 -4.02 9.75 -12.71
C VAL A 354 -3.35 8.97 -13.84
N SER A 355 -2.04 9.18 -14.02
CA SER A 355 -1.22 8.48 -15.02
C SER A 355 -0.20 7.54 -14.36
N HIS A 356 0.24 6.54 -15.15
CA HIS A 356 1.29 5.61 -14.75
C HIS A 356 2.55 5.77 -15.59
N LEU A 357 3.68 5.85 -14.90
CA LEU A 357 5.02 5.81 -15.45
C LEU A 357 5.87 4.85 -14.60
N TYR A 358 5.51 3.57 -14.59
CA TYR A 358 6.29 2.55 -13.88
C TYR A 358 6.48 1.32 -14.79
N GLY A 359 7.69 1.12 -15.29
CA GLY A 359 7.96 0.16 -16.38
C GLY A 359 9.13 0.65 -17.24
N GLY A 360 10.13 -0.21 -17.48
CA GLY A 360 11.40 0.21 -18.10
C GLY A 360 12.14 1.35 -17.39
N SER A 361 13.26 1.78 -17.98
CA SER A 361 13.93 3.06 -17.74
C SER A 361 13.70 4.05 -18.90
N LEU A 362 12.99 3.63 -19.95
CA LEU A 362 12.80 4.42 -21.16
C LEU A 362 11.77 5.53 -20.94
N PHE A 363 11.94 6.68 -21.58
CA PHE A 363 10.91 7.71 -21.68
C PHE A 363 10.59 7.94 -23.15
N SER A 364 9.43 7.45 -23.58
CA SER A 364 9.00 7.40 -24.97
C SER A 364 7.96 8.49 -25.29
N LYS A 365 7.71 8.74 -26.58
CA LYS A 365 6.58 9.58 -27.02
C LYS A 365 5.22 9.11 -26.50
N LEU A 366 5.06 7.81 -26.19
CA LEU A 366 3.82 7.30 -25.56
C LEU A 366 3.68 7.82 -24.13
N ASP A 367 4.78 7.89 -23.39
CA ASP A 367 4.79 8.39 -22.02
C ASP A 367 4.48 9.89 -21.97
N GLU A 368 5.00 10.67 -22.93
CA GLU A 368 4.75 12.12 -23.03
C GLU A 368 3.25 12.45 -23.19
N LYS A 369 2.57 11.80 -24.15
CA LYS A 369 1.11 11.95 -24.33
C LYS A 369 0.31 11.58 -23.06
N LEU A 370 0.74 10.57 -22.31
CA LEU A 370 0.07 10.15 -21.08
C LEU A 370 0.20 11.18 -19.94
N ILE A 371 1.30 11.93 -19.90
CA ILE A 371 1.55 12.94 -18.87
C ILE A 371 0.80 14.23 -19.15
N ASP A 372 0.76 14.66 -20.42
CA ASP A 372 0.07 15.89 -20.80
C ASP A 372 -1.41 15.82 -20.38
N GLU A 373 -2.03 14.64 -20.52
CA GLU A 373 -3.41 14.36 -20.15
C GLU A 373 -3.65 14.10 -18.63
N SER A 374 -2.61 14.18 -17.77
CA SER A 374 -2.72 13.79 -16.35
C SER A 374 -2.45 14.88 -15.31
N ASP A 375 -3.19 14.87 -14.20
CA ASP A 375 -2.98 15.77 -13.06
C ASP A 375 -2.00 15.18 -12.04
N VAL A 376 -2.05 13.85 -11.87
CA VAL A 376 -1.19 13.09 -10.96
C VAL A 376 -0.34 12.09 -11.75
N ILE A 377 0.98 12.20 -11.62
CA ILE A 377 1.97 11.37 -12.29
C ILE A 377 2.57 10.41 -11.27
N ILE A 378 2.35 9.11 -11.43
CA ILE A 378 2.94 8.09 -10.54
C ILE A 378 4.13 7.44 -11.25
N ALA A 379 5.33 7.54 -10.67
CA ALA A 379 6.55 7.06 -11.28
C ALA A 379 7.50 6.33 -10.31
N THR A 380 8.37 5.45 -10.84
CA THR A 380 9.56 5.01 -10.09
C THR A 380 10.66 6.07 -10.17
N PRO A 381 11.66 6.09 -9.26
CA PRO A 381 12.75 7.07 -9.34
C PRO A 381 13.45 7.10 -10.70
N GLU A 382 13.67 5.92 -11.31
CA GLU A 382 14.33 5.79 -12.61
C GLU A 382 13.50 6.40 -13.74
N LYS A 383 12.19 6.13 -13.76
CA LYS A 383 11.28 6.65 -14.78
C LYS A 383 11.02 8.15 -14.59
N ALA A 384 10.93 8.61 -13.34
CA ALA A 384 10.87 10.03 -13.02
C ALA A 384 12.13 10.77 -13.49
N LYS A 385 13.33 10.20 -13.25
CA LYS A 385 14.59 10.74 -13.79
C LYS A 385 14.58 10.78 -15.31
N ALA A 386 14.17 9.70 -15.99
CA ALA A 386 14.08 9.66 -17.44
C ALA A 386 13.10 10.71 -18.01
N MET A 387 11.96 10.93 -17.34
CA MET A 387 11.00 11.99 -17.66
C MET A 387 11.65 13.37 -17.54
N LEU A 388 12.38 13.63 -16.45
CA LEU A 388 13.11 14.90 -16.27
C LEU A 388 14.11 15.17 -17.39
N ARG A 389 14.74 14.12 -17.92
CA ARG A 389 15.68 14.23 -19.04
C ARG A 389 15.00 14.41 -20.39
N GLY A 390 13.78 13.89 -20.54
CA GLY A 390 13.06 13.88 -21.81
C GLY A 390 12.26 15.13 -22.12
N ASN A 391 11.65 15.76 -21.10
CA ASN A 391 10.74 16.90 -21.29
C ASN A 391 10.85 17.89 -20.11
N ASN A 392 11.39 19.08 -20.42
CA ASN A 392 11.59 20.16 -19.45
C ASN A 392 10.33 20.98 -19.15
N GLU A 393 9.28 20.89 -19.97
CA GLU A 393 8.05 21.69 -19.77
C GLU A 393 7.22 21.13 -18.62
N ILE A 394 7.12 19.79 -18.53
CA ILE A 394 6.42 19.09 -17.45
C ILE A 394 6.99 19.50 -16.08
N LEU A 395 8.31 19.68 -16.00
CA LEU A 395 8.99 20.08 -14.77
C LEU A 395 8.42 21.36 -14.17
N ASN A 396 8.15 22.38 -14.98
CA ASN A 396 7.67 23.69 -14.52
C ASN A 396 6.25 23.64 -13.94
N GLN A 397 5.50 22.58 -14.24
CA GLN A 397 4.13 22.38 -13.78
C GLN A 397 4.07 21.62 -12.45
N ILE A 398 5.15 20.95 -12.01
CA ILE A 398 5.12 20.15 -10.79
C ILE A 398 5.12 21.06 -9.54
N LYS A 399 4.04 20.98 -8.75
CA LYS A 399 3.84 21.75 -7.50
C LYS A 399 3.96 20.91 -6.23
N LEU A 400 3.81 19.60 -6.33
CA LEU A 400 3.97 18.67 -5.21
C LEU A 400 4.76 17.44 -5.67
N VAL A 401 5.79 17.09 -4.90
CA VAL A 401 6.49 15.81 -5.02
C VAL A 401 6.22 14.97 -3.79
N VAL A 402 5.57 13.82 -3.97
CA VAL A 402 5.39 12.84 -2.91
C VAL A 402 6.47 11.77 -3.05
N ILE A 403 7.30 11.58 -2.03
CA ILE A 403 8.29 10.50 -1.99
C ILE A 403 7.79 9.44 -1.01
N ASP A 404 7.38 8.28 -1.52
CA ASP A 404 6.97 7.15 -0.69
C ASP A 404 8.17 6.29 -0.30
N GLU A 405 8.11 5.71 0.90
CA GLU A 405 9.22 5.03 1.57
C GLU A 405 10.54 5.80 1.56
N GLY A 406 10.50 7.08 1.99
CA GLY A 406 11.66 7.97 2.03
C GLY A 406 12.87 7.49 2.87
N HIS A 407 12.73 6.39 3.61
CA HIS A 407 13.85 5.73 4.28
C HIS A 407 14.78 4.94 3.33
N LEU A 408 14.39 4.72 2.07
CA LEU A 408 15.18 4.02 1.06
C LEU A 408 16.32 4.91 0.54
N LEU A 409 17.31 5.11 1.41
CA LEU A 409 18.57 5.81 1.18
C LEU A 409 19.71 4.99 1.80
N GLY A 410 20.88 4.99 1.16
CA GLY A 410 22.04 4.22 1.60
C GLY A 410 23.11 4.06 0.52
N ALA A 411 24.11 3.22 0.81
CA ALA A 411 25.32 3.06 -0.01
C ALA A 411 25.15 2.22 -1.29
N ASP A 412 23.99 1.60 -1.51
CA ASP A 412 23.72 0.86 -2.74
C ASP A 412 23.68 1.80 -3.96
N LYS A 413 24.23 1.36 -5.09
CA LYS A 413 24.25 2.11 -6.37
C LYS A 413 22.92 2.81 -6.67
N ARG A 414 21.80 2.07 -6.60
CA ARG A 414 20.46 2.60 -6.88
C ARG A 414 20.08 3.75 -5.94
N LEU A 415 20.42 3.63 -4.67
CA LEU A 415 20.07 4.61 -3.65
C LEU A 415 20.94 5.87 -3.76
N ILE A 416 22.21 5.72 -4.14
CA ILE A 416 23.12 6.84 -4.45
C ILE A 416 22.59 7.64 -5.65
N VAL A 417 22.23 6.95 -6.73
CA VAL A 417 21.65 7.59 -7.93
C VAL A 417 20.34 8.31 -7.59
N ASN A 418 19.49 7.71 -6.75
CA ASN A 418 18.24 8.33 -6.30
C ASN A 418 18.50 9.58 -5.44
N GLU A 419 19.50 9.57 -4.56
CA GLU A 419 19.85 10.73 -3.73
C GLU A 419 20.22 11.95 -4.59
N ILE A 420 21.11 11.76 -5.57
CA ILE A 420 21.48 12.83 -6.52
C ILE A 420 20.29 13.25 -7.38
N PHE A 421 19.43 12.32 -7.79
CA PHE A 421 18.21 12.66 -8.51
C PHE A 421 17.25 13.52 -7.66
N TYR A 422 17.11 13.23 -6.37
CA TYR A 422 16.31 14.06 -5.46
C TYR A 422 16.95 15.43 -5.23
N GLU A 423 18.29 15.53 -5.24
CA GLU A 423 18.98 16.82 -5.29
C GLU A 423 18.58 17.63 -6.53
N GLU A 424 18.55 17.02 -7.71
CA GLU A 424 18.11 17.72 -8.92
C GLU A 424 16.66 18.16 -8.86
N LEU A 425 15.76 17.28 -8.40
CA LEU A 425 14.36 17.64 -8.19
C LEU A 425 14.20 18.81 -7.23
N ARG A 426 14.97 18.83 -6.13
CA ARG A 426 14.91 19.90 -5.14
C ARG A 426 15.17 21.27 -5.77
N TYR A 427 16.10 21.35 -6.73
CA TYR A 427 16.33 22.59 -7.47
C TYR A 427 15.07 23.06 -8.19
N PHE A 428 14.46 22.21 -9.02
CA PHE A 428 13.29 22.58 -9.83
C PHE A 428 12.06 22.89 -8.98
N ILE A 429 11.79 22.08 -7.96
CA ILE A 429 10.64 22.27 -7.07
C ILE A 429 10.75 23.60 -6.32
N LYS A 430 11.96 23.99 -5.90
CA LYS A 430 12.20 25.30 -5.30
C LYS A 430 11.89 26.45 -6.26
N GLN A 431 12.28 26.34 -7.53
CA GLN A 431 11.97 27.35 -8.57
C GLN A 431 10.46 27.47 -8.83
N ASN A 432 9.73 26.35 -8.75
CA ASN A 432 8.29 26.31 -9.01
C ASN A 432 7.43 26.70 -7.80
N ASN A 433 8.02 27.11 -6.68
CA ASN A 433 7.32 27.27 -5.39
C ASN A 433 6.55 26.00 -4.98
N GLY A 434 7.07 24.82 -5.35
CA GLY A 434 6.48 23.54 -5.02
C GLY A 434 6.90 23.02 -3.64
N ARG A 435 6.37 21.86 -3.26
CA ARG A 435 6.57 21.25 -1.93
C ARG A 435 6.95 19.77 -2.00
N PHE A 436 7.65 19.28 -0.99
CA PHE A 436 7.92 17.85 -0.79
C PHE A 436 7.04 17.24 0.31
N LEU A 437 6.43 16.09 0.05
CA LEU A 437 5.82 15.25 1.08
C LEU A 437 6.56 13.91 1.11
N ILE A 438 7.29 13.65 2.19
CA ILE A 438 8.07 12.42 2.34
C ILE A 438 7.32 11.50 3.30
N LEU A 439 6.89 10.36 2.80
CA LEU A 439 6.20 9.34 3.57
C LEU A 439 7.18 8.23 3.90
N SER A 440 7.27 7.85 5.17
CA SER A 440 8.15 6.74 5.54
C SER A 440 7.63 5.98 6.74
N ALA A 441 8.02 4.71 6.83
CA ALA A 441 8.00 3.98 8.09
C ALA A 441 8.84 4.71 9.16
N VAL A 442 8.74 4.27 10.42
CA VAL A 442 9.39 4.90 11.56
C VAL A 442 10.89 5.14 11.29
N LEU A 443 11.27 6.41 11.19
CA LEU A 443 12.61 6.89 10.89
C LEU A 443 13.22 7.61 12.11
N PRO A 444 14.36 7.15 12.64
CA PRO A 444 15.01 7.81 13.78
C PRO A 444 15.51 9.22 13.48
N ASN A 445 15.94 9.49 12.24
CA ASN A 445 16.55 10.74 11.80
C ASN A 445 15.76 11.43 10.68
N ALA A 446 14.43 11.34 10.73
CA ALA A 446 13.53 12.07 9.83
C ALA A 446 13.79 13.59 9.77
N GLU A 447 14.39 14.20 10.81
CA GLU A 447 14.76 15.61 10.80
C GLU A 447 15.87 15.92 9.78
N ASP A 448 16.83 15.01 9.56
CA ASP A 448 17.85 15.19 8.52
C ASP A 448 17.20 15.29 7.12
N LEU A 449 16.18 14.47 6.88
CA LEU A 449 15.44 14.46 5.60
C LEU A 449 14.58 15.73 5.45
N ALA A 450 14.02 16.23 6.54
CA ALA A 450 13.23 17.46 6.53
C ALA A 450 14.13 18.67 6.27
N GLU A 451 15.29 18.74 6.91
CA GLU A 451 16.28 19.78 6.63
C GLU A 451 16.74 19.73 5.17
N TRP A 452 17.00 18.52 4.65
CA TRP A 452 17.46 18.30 3.28
C TRP A 452 16.48 18.79 2.20
N LEU A 453 15.22 18.33 2.25
CA LEU A 453 14.25 18.55 1.17
C LEU A 453 13.25 19.68 1.44
N THR A 454 13.10 20.10 2.70
CA THR A 454 12.12 21.14 3.10
C THR A 454 12.77 22.39 3.73
N ASN A 455 14.11 22.42 3.83
CA ASN A 455 14.87 23.50 4.47
C ASN A 455 14.40 23.84 5.90
N SER A 456 13.83 22.85 6.59
CA SER A 456 13.22 23.03 7.91
C SER A 456 13.25 21.74 8.73
N HIS A 457 14.12 21.72 9.74
CA HIS A 457 14.20 20.65 10.72
C HIS A 457 12.86 20.36 11.47
N ASP A 458 11.99 21.37 11.65
CA ASP A 458 10.72 21.24 12.40
C ASP A 458 9.55 20.65 11.59
N SER A 459 9.75 20.48 10.27
CA SER A 459 8.77 19.97 9.32
C SER A 459 8.60 18.45 9.36
N VAL A 460 8.65 17.87 10.57
CA VAL A 460 8.52 16.44 10.83
C VAL A 460 7.25 16.14 11.63
N PHE A 461 6.49 15.14 11.20
CA PHE A 461 5.42 14.51 11.96
C PHE A 461 5.79 13.06 12.32
N ARG A 462 5.68 12.71 13.60
CA ARG A 462 5.98 11.37 14.14
C ARG A 462 4.88 10.93 15.10
N GLU A 463 4.44 9.70 14.96
CA GLU A 463 3.49 9.05 15.87
C GLU A 463 3.66 7.52 15.75
N ASN A 464 3.57 6.79 16.86
CA ASN A 464 3.83 5.34 16.89
C ASN A 464 2.55 4.49 16.88
N TRP A 465 1.38 5.12 16.81
CA TRP A 465 0.09 4.44 16.80
C TRP A 465 -0.09 3.58 15.54
N ARG A 466 -0.74 2.41 15.71
CA ARG A 466 -1.11 1.48 14.62
C ARG A 466 -2.55 0.99 14.80
N PRO A 467 -3.27 0.66 13.70
CA PRO A 467 -4.64 0.13 13.81
C PRO A 467 -4.73 -1.29 14.41
N SER A 468 -3.67 -2.08 14.30
CA SER A 468 -3.58 -3.44 14.82
C SER A 468 -2.37 -3.53 15.75
N ASP A 469 -2.52 -4.27 16.85
CA ASP A 469 -1.43 -4.44 17.81
C ASP A 469 -0.34 -5.34 17.23
N GLU A 470 0.89 -5.18 17.72
CA GLU A 470 1.99 -6.08 17.36
C GLU A 470 2.29 -7.02 18.52
N ARG A 471 2.46 -8.29 18.20
CA ARG A 471 2.86 -9.33 19.14
C ARG A 471 4.14 -9.98 18.68
N LEU A 472 5.23 -9.71 19.39
CA LEU A 472 6.53 -10.30 19.11
C LEU A 472 6.61 -11.68 19.79
N GLY A 473 7.38 -12.60 19.25
CA GLY A 473 7.56 -13.89 19.89
C GLY A 473 8.71 -14.70 19.33
N ILE A 474 9.14 -15.67 20.12
CA ILE A 474 10.20 -16.60 19.76
C ILE A 474 9.56 -17.96 19.54
N LEU A 475 9.72 -18.51 18.34
CA LEU A 475 9.34 -19.88 17.99
C LEU A 475 10.56 -20.77 18.29
N GLN A 476 10.55 -21.46 19.43
CA GLN A 476 11.67 -22.27 19.87
C GLN A 476 11.48 -23.74 19.48
N TRP A 477 12.36 -24.27 18.62
CA TRP A 477 12.41 -25.69 18.27
C TRP A 477 13.39 -26.44 19.18
N ASN A 478 12.88 -27.45 19.89
CA ASN A 478 13.62 -28.26 20.86
C ASN A 478 14.00 -29.66 20.34
N GLY A 479 13.67 -29.99 19.08
CA GLY A 479 13.91 -31.32 18.48
C GLY A 479 12.73 -32.27 18.57
N SER A 480 11.84 -32.08 19.54
CA SER A 480 10.63 -32.88 19.73
C SER A 480 9.35 -32.04 19.86
N SER A 481 9.48 -30.73 20.04
CA SER A 481 8.35 -29.82 20.21
C SER A 481 8.74 -28.37 19.88
N VAL A 482 7.72 -27.56 19.63
CA VAL A 482 7.80 -26.10 19.47
C VAL A 482 7.18 -25.41 20.68
N ASP A 483 7.92 -24.50 21.31
CA ASP A 483 7.39 -23.57 22.31
C ASP A 483 7.26 -22.16 21.70
N LEU A 484 6.16 -21.47 21.99
CA LEU A 484 5.99 -20.06 21.62
C LEU A 484 6.14 -19.18 22.86
N ASN A 485 7.19 -18.35 22.86
CA ASN A 485 7.46 -17.38 23.92
C ASN A 485 7.08 -15.98 23.41
N TRP A 486 5.92 -15.47 23.81
CA TRP A 486 5.41 -14.17 23.36
C TRP A 486 5.96 -13.04 24.21
N ARG A 487 6.39 -11.98 23.54
CA ARG A 487 6.82 -10.71 24.11
C ARG A 487 5.94 -9.60 23.56
N SER A 488 5.48 -8.73 24.45
CA SER A 488 4.76 -7.52 24.08
C SER A 488 5.52 -6.29 24.54
N THR A 489 5.24 -5.15 23.93
CA THR A 489 5.74 -3.84 24.36
C THR A 489 5.33 -3.52 25.80
N ASP A 490 4.17 -4.04 26.19
CA ASP A 490 3.58 -3.85 27.51
C ASP A 490 3.75 -5.16 28.31
N THR A 491 4.20 -5.06 29.55
CA THR A 491 4.56 -6.21 30.42
C THR A 491 3.43 -7.23 30.62
N GLU A 492 2.20 -6.84 30.32
CA GLU A 492 0.93 -7.52 30.64
C GLU A 492 0.50 -8.56 29.60
N ARG A 493 1.05 -8.50 28.39
CA ARG A 493 0.76 -9.46 27.30
C ARG A 493 1.90 -10.45 27.06
N ASN A 494 2.95 -10.39 27.89
CA ASN A 494 3.98 -11.43 27.92
C ASN A 494 3.31 -12.75 28.31
N SER A 495 3.40 -13.73 27.43
CA SER A 495 2.70 -15.00 27.60
C SER A 495 3.49 -16.13 26.95
N PHE A 496 3.17 -17.38 27.29
CA PHE A 496 3.88 -18.53 26.74
C PHE A 496 2.90 -19.65 26.44
N ASN A 497 3.11 -20.31 25.29
CA ASN A 497 2.40 -21.51 24.88
C ASN A 497 3.42 -22.64 24.71
N PRO A 498 3.66 -23.44 25.76
CA PRO A 498 4.60 -24.55 25.69
C PRO A 498 4.00 -25.71 24.88
N ARG A 499 4.85 -26.48 24.19
CA ARG A 499 4.44 -27.63 23.36
C ARG A 499 3.33 -27.30 22.36
N PHE A 500 3.37 -26.11 21.76
CA PHE A 500 2.42 -25.63 20.77
C PHE A 500 2.33 -26.56 19.54
N VAL A 501 3.47 -27.12 19.11
CA VAL A 501 3.54 -28.24 18.16
C VAL A 501 4.35 -29.36 18.80
N ILE A 502 3.91 -30.61 18.64
CA ILE A 502 4.58 -31.80 19.17
C ILE A 502 4.95 -32.70 18.00
N SER A 503 6.13 -33.31 18.07
CA SER A 503 6.59 -34.32 17.11
C SER A 503 5.83 -35.63 17.33
N GLU A 504 5.09 -36.07 16.32
CA GLU A 504 4.25 -37.27 16.36
C GLU A 504 4.78 -38.35 15.42
N GLU A 505 4.68 -39.61 15.86
CA GLU A 505 5.02 -40.78 15.07
C GLU A 505 4.09 -40.91 13.85
N GLN A 506 4.67 -41.11 12.67
CA GLN A 506 3.96 -41.20 11.41
C GLN A 506 3.69 -42.66 11.00
N PRO A 507 2.55 -42.93 10.32
CA PRO A 507 2.25 -44.27 9.80
C PRO A 507 3.37 -44.79 8.88
N LEU A 508 3.69 -46.08 9.00
CA LEU A 508 4.70 -46.74 8.16
C LEU A 508 4.21 -46.87 6.71
N LYS A 509 4.95 -46.32 5.74
CA LYS A 509 4.68 -46.55 4.31
C LYS A 509 5.09 -47.96 3.88
N PRO A 510 4.51 -48.52 2.80
CA PRO A 510 4.91 -49.83 2.27
C PRO A 510 6.42 -49.89 2.02
N ARG A 511 7.08 -50.95 2.51
CA ARG A 511 8.55 -51.19 2.48
C ARG A 511 9.40 -50.32 3.43
N GLN A 512 8.80 -49.46 4.24
CA GLN A 512 9.53 -48.62 5.19
C GLN A 512 9.78 -49.37 6.51
N ARG A 513 11.05 -49.47 6.95
CA ARG A 513 11.45 -50.19 8.18
C ARG A 513 11.76 -49.30 9.38
N LYS A 514 11.93 -48.00 9.16
CA LYS A 514 12.25 -47.02 10.23
C LYS A 514 11.04 -46.12 10.46
N VAL A 515 10.66 -46.01 11.74
CA VAL A 515 9.66 -45.08 12.25
C VAL A 515 10.10 -43.65 11.90
N ARG A 516 9.17 -42.85 11.36
CA ARG A 516 9.37 -41.42 11.11
C ARG A 516 8.54 -40.61 12.08
N PHE A 517 9.01 -39.41 12.37
CA PHE A 517 8.28 -38.44 13.16
C PHE A 517 7.97 -37.22 12.29
N PHE A 518 6.93 -36.47 12.64
CA PHE A 518 6.64 -35.18 12.03
C PHE A 518 6.13 -34.21 13.12
N PRO A 519 6.68 -33.00 13.23
CA PRO A 519 7.91 -32.52 12.58
C PRO A 519 9.18 -33.23 13.10
N GLU A 520 10.14 -33.50 12.21
CA GLU A 520 11.46 -34.09 12.55
C GLU A 520 12.62 -33.08 12.51
N ASN A 521 12.40 -31.91 11.92
CA ASN A 521 13.42 -30.87 11.73
C ASN A 521 12.82 -29.46 11.82
N LYS A 522 13.69 -28.45 11.84
CA LYS A 522 13.32 -27.03 11.96
C LYS A 522 12.31 -26.57 10.91
N ASN A 523 12.48 -26.95 9.64
CA ASN A 523 11.61 -26.49 8.56
C ASN A 523 10.19 -27.06 8.69
N GLN A 524 10.08 -28.35 9.04
CA GLN A 524 8.77 -28.97 9.33
C GLN A 524 8.12 -28.37 10.56
N ALA A 525 8.90 -28.02 11.59
CA ALA A 525 8.40 -27.37 12.80
C ALA A 525 7.83 -25.97 12.48
N ILE A 526 8.52 -25.18 11.66
CA ILE A 526 8.04 -23.89 11.16
C ILE A 526 6.76 -24.08 10.33
N ALA A 527 6.77 -25.01 9.37
CA ALA A 527 5.63 -25.30 8.51
C ALA A 527 4.39 -25.75 9.30
N SER A 528 4.57 -26.61 10.31
CA SER A 528 3.50 -27.06 11.21
C SER A 528 2.94 -25.92 12.06
N THR A 529 3.82 -25.04 12.54
CA THR A 529 3.42 -23.84 13.31
C THR A 529 2.62 -22.89 12.43
N ALA A 530 3.09 -22.62 11.21
CA ALA A 530 2.38 -21.80 10.23
C ALA A 530 1.02 -22.42 9.87
N TYR A 531 0.95 -23.74 9.70
CA TYR A 531 -0.29 -24.47 9.45
C TYR A 531 -1.29 -24.27 10.60
N LYS A 532 -0.88 -24.37 11.88
CA LYS A 532 -1.77 -24.08 13.02
C LYS A 532 -2.22 -22.62 13.08
N LEU A 533 -1.31 -21.68 12.84
CA LEU A 533 -1.59 -20.23 12.91
C LEU A 533 -2.43 -19.70 11.73
N ARG A 534 -2.59 -20.48 10.65
CA ARG A 534 -3.42 -20.11 9.49
C ARG A 534 -4.89 -19.82 9.83
N THR A 535 -5.35 -20.35 10.98
CA THR A 535 -6.69 -20.12 11.55
C THR A 535 -6.95 -18.64 11.86
N PHE A 536 -5.94 -17.88 12.25
CA PHE A 536 -6.05 -16.42 12.43
C PHE A 536 -6.10 -15.67 11.09
N GLY A 537 -5.51 -16.23 10.04
CA GLY A 537 -5.40 -15.62 8.72
C GLY A 537 -4.12 -16.05 8.01
N PRO A 538 -3.82 -15.45 6.84
CA PRO A 538 -2.63 -15.79 6.06
C PRO A 538 -1.34 -15.65 6.86
N VAL A 539 -0.43 -16.61 6.70
CA VAL A 539 0.88 -16.63 7.35
C VAL A 539 1.97 -16.37 6.31
N LEU A 540 2.86 -15.42 6.57
CA LEU A 540 4.09 -15.21 5.80
C LEU A 540 5.25 -15.96 6.47
N ILE A 541 5.94 -16.81 5.73
CA ILE A 541 7.22 -17.40 6.14
C ILE A 541 8.35 -16.72 5.38
N PHE A 542 9.16 -15.94 6.09
CA PHE A 542 10.38 -15.37 5.54
C PHE A 542 11.50 -16.41 5.48
N VAL A 543 12.16 -16.53 4.32
CA VAL A 543 13.34 -17.37 4.10
C VAL A 543 14.51 -16.53 3.57
N GLY A 544 15.73 -16.87 3.99
CA GLY A 544 16.94 -16.10 3.65
C GLY A 544 17.54 -16.34 2.26
N LEU A 545 17.08 -17.37 1.53
CA LEU A 545 17.61 -17.76 0.23
C LEU A 545 16.46 -18.09 -0.74
N LYS A 546 16.61 -17.75 -2.03
CA LYS A 546 15.59 -18.02 -3.06
C LYS A 546 15.26 -19.50 -3.18
N ALA A 547 16.28 -20.36 -3.16
CA ALA A 547 16.10 -21.82 -3.21
C ALA A 547 15.30 -22.38 -2.02
N SER A 548 15.35 -21.70 -0.86
CA SER A 548 14.61 -22.12 0.34
C SER A 548 13.10 -21.90 0.23
N VAL A 549 12.63 -21.07 -0.72
CA VAL A 549 11.20 -20.82 -0.93
C VAL A 549 10.46 -22.11 -1.27
N PHE A 550 10.90 -22.83 -2.30
CA PHE A 550 10.28 -24.09 -2.70
C PHE A 550 10.55 -25.23 -1.72
N VAL A 551 11.69 -25.23 -1.01
CA VAL A 551 11.95 -26.18 0.06
C VAL A 551 10.90 -26.05 1.16
N MET A 552 10.65 -24.81 1.63
CA MET A 552 9.64 -24.56 2.66
C MET A 552 8.22 -24.84 2.14
N ALA A 553 7.92 -24.53 0.87
CA ALA A 553 6.63 -24.84 0.25
C ALA A 553 6.34 -26.34 0.26
N ARG A 554 7.32 -27.17 -0.09
CA ARG A 554 7.21 -28.64 -0.02
C ARG A 554 7.04 -29.15 1.41
N GLU A 555 7.68 -28.54 2.40
CA GLU A 555 7.46 -28.91 3.82
C GLU A 555 6.07 -28.50 4.31
N TYR A 556 5.53 -27.37 3.88
CA TYR A 556 4.16 -26.94 4.20
C TYR A 556 3.10 -27.80 3.49
N ASP A 557 3.33 -28.18 2.24
CA ASP A 557 2.43 -29.07 1.47
C ASP A 557 2.21 -30.41 2.19
N LYS A 558 3.24 -30.93 2.89
CA LYS A 558 3.11 -32.15 3.71
C LYS A 558 2.12 -31.99 4.87
N CYS A 559 1.90 -30.77 5.38
CA CYS A 559 0.92 -30.51 6.45
C CYS A 559 -0.53 -30.55 5.95
N LEU A 560 -0.78 -30.44 4.64
CA LEU A 560 -2.13 -30.29 4.08
C LEU A 560 -2.89 -31.63 3.93
N SER A 561 -2.21 -32.78 3.99
CA SER A 561 -2.78 -34.14 3.99
C SER A 561 -4.11 -34.31 3.22
N ASP A 562 -4.03 -34.51 1.89
CA ASP A 562 -5.13 -34.74 0.94
C ASP A 562 -6.26 -33.69 0.88
N GLU A 563 -6.09 -32.50 1.47
CA GLU A 563 -7.02 -31.38 1.27
C GLU A 563 -7.15 -31.00 -0.23
N SER A 564 -8.38 -30.70 -0.65
CA SER A 564 -8.71 -30.29 -2.03
C SER A 564 -7.99 -29.00 -2.46
N GLU A 565 -7.97 -28.74 -3.76
CA GLU A 565 -7.48 -27.46 -4.33
C GLU A 565 -8.07 -26.24 -3.60
N PHE A 566 -7.26 -25.19 -3.52
CA PHE A 566 -7.66 -23.94 -2.90
C PHE A 566 -8.47 -23.10 -3.89
N ILE A 567 -9.69 -22.72 -3.49
CA ILE A 567 -10.57 -21.91 -4.33
C ILE A 567 -10.41 -20.43 -3.94
N PHE A 568 -9.81 -19.65 -4.85
CA PHE A 568 -9.76 -18.20 -4.72
C PHE A 568 -11.14 -17.58 -4.98
N LYS A 569 -11.53 -16.57 -4.19
CA LYS A 569 -12.82 -15.89 -4.35
C LYS A 569 -12.81 -14.98 -5.58
N ASN A 570 -11.71 -14.28 -5.80
CA ASN A 570 -11.49 -13.45 -6.97
C ASN A 570 -10.98 -14.31 -8.13
N HIS A 571 -11.93 -14.89 -8.88
CA HIS A 571 -11.64 -15.69 -10.06
C HIS A 571 -10.88 -14.93 -11.15
N ASN A 572 -11.03 -13.60 -11.25
CA ASN A 572 -10.38 -12.80 -12.28
C ASN A 572 -8.88 -12.63 -11.98
N ASP A 573 -8.53 -12.27 -10.74
CA ASP A 573 -7.12 -12.14 -10.32
C ASP A 573 -6.40 -13.50 -10.36
N TRP A 574 -7.07 -14.58 -9.96
CA TRP A 574 -6.54 -15.94 -10.11
C TRP A 574 -6.27 -16.27 -11.58
N LYS A 575 -7.24 -16.02 -12.47
CA LYS A 575 -7.11 -16.35 -13.89
C LYS A 575 -6.01 -15.53 -14.58
N ALA A 576 -5.87 -14.25 -14.22
CA ALA A 576 -4.78 -13.41 -14.71
C ALA A 576 -3.41 -13.95 -14.28
N PHE A 577 -3.27 -14.39 -13.01
CA PHE A 577 -2.05 -15.03 -12.52
C PHE A 577 -1.76 -16.36 -13.23
N GLU A 578 -2.79 -17.20 -13.42
CA GLU A 578 -2.67 -18.49 -14.11
C GLU A 578 -2.17 -18.31 -15.55
N LEU A 579 -2.83 -17.44 -16.33
CA LEU A 579 -2.45 -17.19 -17.73
C LEU A 579 -1.04 -16.60 -17.85
N ALA A 580 -0.68 -15.64 -16.98
CA ALA A 580 0.66 -15.08 -16.96
C ALA A 580 1.73 -16.13 -16.60
N CYS A 581 1.43 -17.01 -15.63
CA CYS A 581 2.30 -18.14 -15.28
C CYS A 581 2.51 -19.10 -16.44
N ILE A 582 1.44 -19.46 -17.15
CA ILE A 582 1.51 -20.38 -18.29
C ILE A 582 2.40 -19.80 -19.39
N GLU A 583 2.24 -18.53 -19.75
CA GLU A 583 3.09 -17.89 -20.77
C GLU A 583 4.57 -17.83 -20.34
N SER A 584 4.81 -17.58 -19.06
CA SER A 584 6.15 -17.29 -18.55
C SER A 584 6.96 -18.54 -18.16
N TYR A 585 6.31 -19.51 -17.52
CA TYR A 585 6.93 -20.66 -16.87
C TYR A 585 6.34 -22.01 -17.30
N GLY A 586 5.21 -22.01 -18.02
CA GLY A 586 4.48 -23.21 -18.41
C GLY A 586 3.51 -23.72 -17.33
N GLU A 587 2.63 -24.64 -17.74
CA GLU A 587 1.54 -25.17 -16.92
C GLU A 587 2.03 -26.04 -15.74
N GLU A 588 3.14 -26.76 -15.91
CA GLU A 588 3.72 -27.66 -14.90
C GLU A 588 4.69 -26.96 -13.94
N SER A 589 4.68 -25.62 -13.91
CA SER A 589 5.61 -24.86 -13.06
C SER A 589 5.32 -25.05 -11.57
N GLU A 590 6.37 -25.12 -10.74
CA GLU A 590 6.19 -25.18 -9.27
C GLU A 590 5.42 -23.97 -8.73
N TRP A 591 5.54 -22.80 -9.37
CA TRP A 591 4.78 -21.60 -9.05
C TRP A 591 3.27 -21.85 -9.11
N LEU A 592 2.79 -22.40 -10.24
CA LEU A 592 1.37 -22.66 -10.45
C LEU A 592 0.87 -23.83 -9.60
N TYR A 593 1.66 -24.91 -9.48
CA TYR A 593 1.32 -26.07 -8.65
C TYR A 593 1.05 -25.69 -7.19
N PHE A 594 1.95 -24.94 -6.56
CA PHE A 594 1.76 -24.52 -5.16
C PHE A 594 0.63 -23.49 -5.02
N ALA A 595 0.48 -22.59 -5.99
CA ALA A 595 -0.58 -21.60 -5.96
C ALA A 595 -1.98 -22.23 -6.04
N ARG A 596 -2.18 -23.29 -6.83
CA ARG A 596 -3.43 -24.10 -6.86
C ARG A 596 -3.78 -24.70 -5.49
N LYS A 597 -2.80 -24.89 -4.60
CA LYS A 597 -2.99 -25.36 -3.22
C LYS A 597 -3.09 -24.22 -2.18
N GLY A 598 -3.08 -22.97 -2.62
CA GLY A 598 -3.11 -21.79 -1.74
C GLY A 598 -1.78 -21.52 -1.04
N ILE A 599 -0.67 -22.07 -1.56
CA ILE A 599 0.71 -21.81 -1.12
C ILE A 599 1.32 -20.85 -2.13
N LEU A 600 1.45 -19.57 -1.76
CA LEU A 600 1.98 -18.56 -2.67
C LEU A 600 3.48 -18.34 -2.42
N CYS A 601 4.30 -18.67 -3.41
CA CYS A 601 5.75 -18.48 -3.35
C CYS A 601 6.11 -17.12 -3.95
N HIS A 602 7.09 -16.39 -3.38
CA HIS A 602 7.60 -15.13 -3.95
C HIS A 602 9.10 -14.93 -3.74
N ASN A 603 9.81 -14.55 -4.80
CA ASN A 603 11.20 -14.11 -4.74
C ASN A 603 11.54 -13.21 -5.94
N SER A 604 12.76 -12.70 -6.03
CA SER A 604 13.19 -11.82 -7.13
C SER A 604 13.30 -12.50 -8.50
N ASP A 605 13.21 -13.82 -8.60
CA ASP A 605 13.22 -14.54 -9.90
C ASP A 605 11.84 -14.54 -10.57
N LEU A 606 10.78 -14.13 -9.86
CA LEU A 606 9.47 -13.93 -10.46
C LEU A 606 9.50 -12.78 -11.46
N LEU A 607 9.06 -13.03 -12.69
CA LEU A 607 8.95 -12.03 -13.75
C LEU A 607 7.85 -11.03 -13.41
N SER A 608 8.01 -9.78 -13.84
CA SER A 608 7.10 -8.68 -13.50
C SER A 608 5.63 -9.00 -13.86
N ASP A 609 5.40 -9.62 -15.02
CA ASP A 609 4.04 -9.94 -15.50
C ASP A 609 3.35 -11.06 -14.71
N VAL A 610 4.11 -11.92 -14.04
CA VAL A 610 3.59 -12.94 -13.11
C VAL A 610 3.51 -12.39 -11.68
N ARG A 611 4.50 -11.58 -11.30
CA ARG A 611 4.62 -10.96 -9.99
C ARG A 611 3.42 -10.05 -9.71
N LEU A 612 3.07 -9.15 -10.63
CA LEU A 612 1.95 -8.21 -10.45
C LEU A 612 0.61 -8.90 -10.13
N PRO A 613 0.11 -9.88 -10.93
CA PRO A 613 -1.14 -10.56 -10.60
C PRO A 613 -1.01 -11.44 -9.35
N LEU A 614 0.14 -12.05 -9.09
CA LEU A 614 0.38 -12.78 -7.84
C LEU A 614 0.25 -11.86 -6.62
N GLU A 615 0.84 -10.67 -6.67
CA GLU A 615 0.82 -9.70 -5.59
C GLU A 615 -0.59 -9.13 -5.38
N ARG A 616 -1.37 -8.91 -6.45
CA ARG A 616 -2.81 -8.60 -6.34
C ARG A 616 -3.59 -9.72 -5.67
N LEU A 617 -3.30 -10.97 -6.03
CA LEU A 617 -3.91 -12.13 -5.41
C LEU A 617 -3.55 -12.19 -3.91
N MET A 618 -2.29 -11.95 -3.55
CA MET A 618 -1.82 -11.90 -2.16
C MET A 618 -2.48 -10.78 -1.33
N SER A 619 -2.78 -9.62 -1.94
CA SER A 619 -3.38 -8.48 -1.23
C SER A 619 -4.90 -8.60 -1.06
N ARG A 620 -5.59 -9.18 -2.03
CA ARG A 620 -7.07 -9.26 -2.06
C ARG A 620 -7.62 -10.57 -1.51
N GLU A 621 -6.86 -11.66 -1.57
CA GLU A 621 -7.29 -12.97 -1.11
C GLU A 621 -6.72 -13.34 0.26
N LYS A 622 -7.17 -14.48 0.79
CA LYS A 622 -6.66 -15.05 2.04
C LYS A 622 -5.97 -16.39 1.78
N PRO A 623 -4.76 -16.37 1.17
CA PRO A 623 -4.02 -17.61 0.93
C PRO A 623 -3.68 -18.30 2.27
N ARG A 624 -3.41 -19.61 2.22
CA ARG A 624 -3.07 -20.39 3.41
C ARG A 624 -1.72 -19.96 3.97
N VAL A 625 -0.75 -19.79 3.09
CA VAL A 625 0.60 -19.36 3.42
C VAL A 625 1.23 -18.61 2.24
N ILE A 626 2.05 -17.62 2.56
CA ILE A 626 2.96 -16.95 1.64
C ILE A 626 4.37 -17.29 2.07
N ILE A 627 5.25 -17.65 1.14
CA ILE A 627 6.63 -18.02 1.43
C ILE A 627 7.53 -17.15 0.57
N ALA A 628 8.38 -16.33 1.20
CA ALA A 628 9.12 -15.33 0.45
C ALA A 628 10.48 -14.93 1.02
N THR A 629 11.30 -14.34 0.16
CA THR A 629 12.52 -13.60 0.52
C THR A 629 12.21 -12.14 0.88
N SER A 630 13.22 -11.32 1.19
CA SER A 630 13.02 -9.92 1.61
C SER A 630 12.38 -9.03 0.55
N THR A 631 12.45 -9.45 -0.71
CA THR A 631 11.84 -8.82 -1.89
C THR A 631 10.34 -8.58 -1.74
N LEU A 632 9.64 -9.44 -1.00
CA LEU A 632 8.21 -9.28 -0.73
C LEU A 632 7.94 -8.17 0.31
N GLY A 633 8.92 -7.89 1.18
CA GLY A 633 8.86 -6.81 2.17
C GLY A 633 8.85 -5.41 1.57
N GLN A 634 9.05 -5.27 0.25
CA GLN A 634 9.37 -4.02 -0.43
C GLN A 634 8.35 -3.64 -1.52
N GLY A 635 7.04 -3.64 -1.26
CA GLY A 635 6.11 -2.93 -2.17
C GLY A 635 4.78 -3.60 -2.51
N VAL A 636 4.17 -4.33 -1.58
CA VAL A 636 2.80 -4.82 -1.72
C VAL A 636 2.10 -4.72 -0.39
N ASN A 637 0.92 -4.12 -0.30
CA ASN A 637 0.11 -4.18 0.92
C ASN A 637 -0.40 -5.61 1.16
N LEU A 638 0.36 -6.36 1.96
CA LEU A 638 0.11 -7.77 2.20
C LEU A 638 -0.80 -7.96 3.39
N GLY A 639 -1.88 -8.69 3.13
CA GLY A 639 -2.88 -8.98 4.11
C GLY A 639 -2.55 -10.12 5.07
N ILE A 640 -1.44 -10.03 5.83
CA ILE A 640 -0.93 -11.15 6.63
C ILE A 640 -1.19 -11.00 8.13
N SER A 641 -1.61 -12.10 8.76
CA SER A 641 -1.92 -12.14 10.19
C SER A 641 -0.68 -12.47 11.03
N THR A 642 0.19 -13.33 10.48
CA THR A 642 1.41 -13.80 11.16
C THR A 642 2.59 -13.75 10.20
N VAL A 643 3.73 -13.28 10.68
CA VAL A 643 5.04 -13.37 10.02
C VAL A 643 5.93 -14.30 10.83
N ILE A 644 6.56 -15.27 10.17
CA ILE A 644 7.54 -16.18 10.77
C ILE A 644 8.88 -16.01 10.04
N PHE A 645 9.87 -15.49 10.75
CA PHE A 645 11.26 -15.47 10.30
C PHE A 645 11.89 -16.84 10.57
N SER A 646 12.14 -17.61 9.50
CA SER A 646 12.85 -18.91 9.59
C SER A 646 14.34 -18.75 9.94
N THR A 647 14.88 -17.55 9.71
CA THR A 647 16.26 -17.11 9.92
C THR A 647 16.32 -15.58 9.95
N LEU A 648 17.34 -15.01 10.58
CA LEU A 648 17.71 -13.59 10.52
C LEU A 648 18.84 -13.32 9.52
N TYR A 649 19.24 -14.34 8.76
CA TYR A 649 20.31 -14.25 7.77
C TYR A 649 19.74 -14.29 6.36
N GLN A 650 20.28 -13.46 5.47
CA GLN A 650 19.99 -13.44 4.04
C GLN A 650 21.30 -13.49 3.27
N ALA A 651 21.43 -14.45 2.36
CA ALA A 651 22.64 -14.67 1.57
C ALA A 651 23.97 -14.80 2.36
N GLY A 652 23.91 -15.06 3.67
CA GLY A 652 25.08 -15.20 4.56
C GLY A 652 25.22 -14.06 5.57
N ASP A 653 24.65 -12.88 5.26
CA ASP A 653 24.71 -11.70 6.11
C ASP A 653 23.45 -11.56 6.97
N LEU A 654 23.54 -10.77 8.04
CA LEU A 654 22.38 -10.41 8.84
C LEU A 654 21.49 -9.46 8.03
N ILE A 655 20.17 -9.69 8.07
CA ILE A 655 19.21 -8.71 7.53
C ILE A 655 19.33 -7.40 8.30
N THR A 656 19.09 -6.26 7.67
CA THR A 656 19.08 -4.99 8.40
C THR A 656 17.90 -4.92 9.38
N SER A 657 18.01 -4.13 10.45
CA SER A 657 16.87 -3.89 11.35
C SER A 657 15.70 -3.26 10.60
N ARG A 658 16.02 -2.40 9.62
CA ARG A 658 15.08 -1.81 8.66
C ARG A 658 14.32 -2.88 7.86
N ASP A 659 15.01 -3.80 7.18
CA ASP A 659 14.36 -4.84 6.38
C ASP A 659 13.53 -5.80 7.23
N PHE A 660 14.03 -6.13 8.43
CA PHE A 660 13.27 -6.91 9.40
C PHE A 660 11.93 -6.23 9.70
N TRP A 661 11.93 -4.94 10.06
CA TRP A 661 10.70 -4.21 10.40
C TRP A 661 9.82 -3.90 9.18
N ASN A 662 10.38 -3.79 7.97
CA ASN A 662 9.62 -3.67 6.73
C ASN A 662 8.82 -4.94 6.41
N ILE A 663 9.37 -6.12 6.73
CA ILE A 663 8.65 -7.40 6.58
C ILE A 663 7.72 -7.63 7.77
N ALA A 664 8.23 -7.47 9.00
CA ALA A 664 7.51 -7.74 10.24
C ALA A 664 6.31 -6.79 10.42
N GLY A 665 6.46 -5.51 10.07
CA GLY A 665 5.43 -4.49 10.16
C GLY A 665 4.24 -4.67 9.22
N ARG A 666 4.28 -5.69 8.35
CA ARG A 666 3.14 -6.14 7.54
C ARG A 666 2.22 -7.10 8.30
N ALA A 667 2.68 -7.64 9.43
CA ALA A 667 1.82 -8.42 10.31
C ALA A 667 0.74 -7.52 10.91
N GLY A 668 -0.51 -7.93 10.76
CA GLY A 668 -1.66 -7.23 11.33
C GLY A 668 -2.33 -6.30 10.32
N ARG A 669 -3.41 -6.79 9.71
CA ARG A 669 -4.26 -5.98 8.83
C ARG A 669 -5.25 -5.14 9.61
N ALA A 670 -5.33 -3.85 9.24
CA ALA A 670 -6.44 -3.00 9.64
C ALA A 670 -7.79 -3.66 9.31
N PHE A 671 -8.73 -3.61 10.26
CA PHE A 671 -10.06 -4.20 10.18
C PHE A 671 -10.16 -5.72 9.95
N ILE A 672 -9.04 -6.46 9.95
CA ILE A 672 -9.08 -7.92 9.77
C ILE A 672 -8.34 -8.65 10.90
N ASP A 673 -7.16 -8.19 11.31
CA ASP A 673 -6.38 -8.82 12.39
C ASP A 673 -6.31 -7.91 13.63
N HIS A 674 -6.66 -8.48 14.78
CA HIS A 674 -6.59 -7.75 16.06
C HIS A 674 -5.12 -7.51 16.45
N GLU A 675 -4.30 -8.53 16.25
CA GLU A 675 -2.86 -8.52 16.52
C GLU A 675 -2.09 -9.17 15.36
N GLY A 676 -1.09 -8.46 14.86
CA GLY A 676 -0.06 -9.00 13.98
C GLY A 676 0.97 -9.77 14.78
N LYS A 677 1.14 -11.06 14.48
CA LYS A 677 2.10 -11.93 15.19
C LYS A 677 3.41 -11.98 14.44
N ILE A 678 4.52 -11.66 15.10
CA ILE A 678 5.86 -11.69 14.52
C ILE A 678 6.69 -12.71 15.31
N LEU A 679 7.02 -13.83 14.67
CA LEU A 679 7.78 -14.91 15.27
C LEU A 679 9.17 -15.00 14.65
N VAL A 680 10.20 -15.08 15.50
CA VAL A 680 11.56 -15.41 15.05
C VAL A 680 11.92 -16.80 15.53
N THR A 681 12.40 -17.64 14.61
CA THR A 681 12.72 -19.03 14.91
C THR A 681 14.05 -19.14 15.64
N LEU A 682 14.06 -19.88 16.75
CA LEU A 682 15.24 -20.28 17.50
C LEU A 682 15.36 -21.80 17.48
N ASP A 683 16.40 -22.33 16.83
CA ASP A 683 16.72 -23.75 16.84
C ASP A 683 17.72 -24.05 17.95
N THR A 684 17.33 -24.88 18.92
CA THR A 684 18.17 -25.24 20.07
C THR A 684 18.83 -26.61 19.93
N VAL A 685 18.46 -27.38 18.90
CA VAL A 685 18.90 -28.77 18.74
C VAL A 685 20.41 -28.83 18.49
N GLY A 686 21.12 -29.58 19.33
CA GLY A 686 22.57 -29.76 19.20
C GLY A 686 23.42 -28.52 19.50
N LYS A 687 22.83 -27.44 20.03
CA LYS A 687 23.55 -26.19 20.37
C LYS A 687 23.89 -26.10 21.85
N THR A 688 24.97 -25.39 22.16
CA THR A 688 25.35 -25.09 23.56
C THR A 688 24.52 -23.94 24.13
N ASN A 689 24.37 -23.87 25.46
CA ASN A 689 23.70 -22.75 26.14
C ASN A 689 24.30 -21.38 25.79
N ARG A 690 25.61 -21.32 25.53
CA ARG A 690 26.28 -20.08 25.11
C ARG A 690 25.82 -19.64 23.72
N THR A 691 25.69 -20.57 22.78
CA THR A 691 25.20 -20.29 21.42
C THR A 691 23.73 -19.85 21.45
N ILE A 692 22.89 -20.57 22.21
CA ILE A 692 21.47 -20.23 22.38
C ILE A 692 21.32 -18.83 22.98
N SER A 693 22.11 -18.49 24.01
CA SER A 693 22.07 -17.16 24.64
C SER A 693 22.49 -16.04 23.66
N LYS A 694 23.48 -16.29 22.80
CA LYS A 694 23.89 -15.32 21.76
C LYS A 694 22.77 -15.08 20.75
N GLU A 695 22.14 -16.13 20.24
CA GLU A 695 21.02 -16.02 19.29
C GLU A 695 19.81 -15.32 19.93
N LEU A 696 19.49 -15.63 21.20
CA LEU A 696 18.44 -14.93 21.95
C LEU A 696 18.71 -13.43 22.11
N ASN A 697 19.96 -13.05 22.38
CA ASN A 697 20.35 -11.64 22.47
C ASN A 697 20.24 -10.94 21.11
N LEU A 698 20.62 -11.63 20.03
CA LEU A 698 20.44 -11.13 18.67
C LEU A 698 18.96 -10.91 18.36
N ILE A 699 18.10 -11.91 18.57
CA ILE A 699 16.64 -11.78 18.37
C ILE A 699 16.08 -10.62 19.21
N SER A 700 16.51 -10.50 20.47
CA SER A 700 16.08 -9.41 21.35
C SER A 700 16.51 -8.03 20.84
N SER A 701 17.63 -7.94 20.12
CA SER A 701 18.08 -6.69 19.51
C SER A 701 17.20 -6.24 18.34
N TYR A 702 16.66 -7.17 17.53
CA TYR A 702 15.70 -6.83 16.46
C TYR A 702 14.35 -6.40 17.00
N PHE A 703 13.93 -6.94 18.15
CA PHE A 703 12.69 -6.54 18.82
C PHE A 703 12.76 -5.13 19.42
N ASP A 704 13.96 -4.56 19.58
CA ASP A 704 14.17 -3.22 20.09
C ASP A 704 14.12 -2.17 18.97
N LYS A 705 12.95 -1.52 18.82
CA LYS A 705 12.72 -0.48 17.81
C LYS A 705 13.61 0.75 17.96
N ALA A 706 14.22 0.99 19.13
CA ALA A 706 15.17 2.08 19.29
C ALA A 706 16.46 1.86 18.49
N LYS A 707 16.69 0.63 17.99
CA LYS A 707 17.85 0.24 17.17
C LYS A 707 17.53 0.14 15.67
N ILE A 708 16.40 0.70 15.22
CA ILE A 708 16.11 0.81 13.79
C ILE A 708 17.20 1.64 13.11
N ASP A 709 17.64 1.19 11.94
CA ASP A 709 18.72 1.85 11.18
C ASP A 709 18.30 3.26 10.75
N LYS A 710 19.21 4.23 10.89
CA LYS A 710 19.04 5.58 10.35
C LYS A 710 19.01 5.55 8.82
N ALA A 711 18.32 6.50 8.19
CA ALA A 711 18.51 6.77 6.77
C ALA A 711 19.91 7.36 6.56
N GLN A 712 20.67 6.83 5.61
CA GLN A 712 22.07 7.21 5.36
C GLN A 712 22.21 7.83 3.98
N SER A 713 22.99 8.91 3.88
CA SER A 713 23.43 9.46 2.59
C SER A 713 24.35 8.46 1.91
N GLY A 714 23.91 7.93 0.77
CA GLY A 714 24.73 7.13 -0.11
C GLY A 714 25.87 7.93 -0.71
N CYS A 715 25.65 9.22 -1.00
CA CYS A 715 26.72 10.09 -1.48
C CYS A 715 27.84 10.24 -0.43
N LEU A 716 27.49 10.45 0.84
CA LEU A 716 28.47 10.50 1.93
C LEU A 716 29.23 9.17 2.09
N GLU A 717 28.53 8.04 2.04
CA GLU A 717 29.17 6.72 2.13
C GLU A 717 30.11 6.45 0.94
N LEU A 718 29.75 6.86 -0.28
CA LEU A 718 30.64 6.81 -1.44
C LEU A 718 31.94 7.59 -1.18
N ILE A 719 31.85 8.81 -0.67
CA ILE A 719 33.03 9.65 -0.36
C ILE A 719 33.87 9.00 0.75
N LYS A 720 33.25 8.45 1.79
CA LYS A 720 33.95 7.71 2.87
C LYS A 720 34.71 6.51 2.33
N ILE A 721 34.09 5.72 1.46
CA ILE A 721 34.72 4.55 0.82
C ILE A 721 35.94 5.01 0.02
N LEU A 722 35.80 6.03 -0.83
CA LEU A 722 36.91 6.54 -1.63
C LEU A 722 38.03 7.15 -0.80
N LYS A 723 37.70 7.89 0.27
CA LYS A 723 38.69 8.40 1.23
C LYS A 723 39.43 7.26 1.93
N SER A 724 38.73 6.20 2.33
CA SER A 724 39.35 5.01 2.93
C SER A 724 40.27 4.29 1.96
N VAL A 725 39.86 4.14 0.69
CA VAL A 725 40.72 3.55 -0.36
C VAL A 725 41.97 4.40 -0.56
N ALA A 726 41.84 5.72 -0.71
CA ALA A 726 42.97 6.63 -0.88
C ALA A 726 43.93 6.58 0.33
N THR A 727 43.38 6.62 1.55
CA THR A 727 44.17 6.55 2.79
C THR A 727 44.93 5.23 2.91
N SER A 728 44.34 4.12 2.45
CA SER A 728 45.01 2.81 2.43
C SER A 728 46.17 2.74 1.43
N ASN A 729 46.26 3.70 0.51
CA ASN A 729 47.33 3.84 -0.49
C ASN A 729 48.23 5.07 -0.20
N ASP A 730 48.25 5.56 1.04
CA ASP A 730 49.05 6.70 1.49
C ASP A 730 48.76 8.04 0.75
N ILE A 731 47.55 8.20 0.23
CA ILE A 731 47.08 9.42 -0.46
C ILE A 731 46.28 10.27 0.53
N SER A 732 46.69 11.53 0.75
CA SER A 732 45.93 12.47 1.58
C SER A 732 44.60 12.85 0.91
N PHE A 733 43.65 13.37 1.69
CA PHE A 733 42.38 13.80 1.12
C PHE A 733 42.56 14.93 0.10
N GLU A 734 43.45 15.90 0.36
CA GLU A 734 43.76 16.96 -0.59
C GLU A 734 44.31 16.41 -1.92
N ASN A 735 45.20 15.43 -1.86
CA ASN A 735 45.73 14.78 -3.06
C ASN A 735 44.63 13.97 -3.79
N LEU A 736 43.74 13.28 -3.06
CA LEU A 736 42.59 12.59 -3.65
C LEU A 736 41.70 13.56 -4.43
N ILE A 737 41.43 14.73 -3.85
CA ILE A 737 40.66 15.80 -4.48
C ILE A 737 41.29 16.27 -5.80
N GLU A 738 42.62 16.49 -5.81
CA GLU A 738 43.35 16.82 -7.04
C GLU A 738 43.26 15.71 -8.10
N LEU A 739 43.48 14.45 -7.70
CA LEU A 739 43.41 13.30 -8.61
C LEU A 739 42.02 13.13 -9.23
N ILE A 740 40.96 13.33 -8.45
CA ILE A 740 39.57 13.25 -8.94
C ILE A 740 39.26 14.41 -9.89
N ALA A 741 39.73 15.62 -9.58
CA ALA A 741 39.54 16.80 -10.45
C ALA A 741 40.26 16.67 -11.80
N ASP A 742 41.41 15.99 -11.82
CA ASP A 742 42.20 15.77 -13.03
C ASP A 742 41.87 14.44 -13.75
N ASN A 743 40.89 13.66 -13.26
CA ASN A 743 40.56 12.30 -13.71
C ASN A 743 41.75 11.31 -13.69
N ARG A 744 42.72 11.49 -12.79
CA ARG A 744 43.90 10.61 -12.60
C ARG A 744 43.59 9.42 -11.69
N ILE A 745 42.56 8.65 -12.03
CA ILE A 745 42.00 7.59 -11.16
C ILE A 745 42.96 6.39 -10.99
N SER A 746 43.81 6.12 -11.99
CA SER A 746 44.83 5.07 -11.93
C SER A 746 45.88 5.28 -10.84
N GLU A 747 46.05 6.53 -10.39
CA GLU A 747 46.97 6.88 -9.30
C GLU A 747 46.34 6.68 -7.91
N ILE A 748 45.03 6.41 -7.83
CA ILE A 748 44.31 6.22 -6.54
C ILE A 748 44.38 4.75 -6.08
N HIS A 749 44.16 3.81 -6.99
CA HIS A 749 44.11 2.37 -6.70
C HIS A 749 44.26 1.54 -7.97
N GLU A 750 44.79 0.32 -7.84
CA GLU A 750 44.97 -0.63 -8.96
C GLU A 750 43.64 -0.98 -9.65
N ASN A 751 42.55 -1.11 -8.88
CA ASN A 751 41.19 -1.32 -9.39
C ASN A 751 40.55 -0.01 -9.88
N THR A 752 41.15 0.59 -10.92
CA THR A 752 40.71 1.87 -11.52
C THR A 752 39.28 1.79 -12.06
N GLU A 753 38.88 0.64 -12.61
CA GLU A 753 37.56 0.44 -13.21
C GLU A 753 36.44 0.52 -12.15
N ALA A 754 36.61 -0.11 -11.00
CA ALA A 754 35.62 -0.06 -9.92
C ALA A 754 35.42 1.38 -9.41
N ILE A 755 36.49 2.17 -9.28
CA ILE A 755 36.40 3.57 -8.84
C ILE A 755 35.69 4.42 -9.90
N ASN A 756 36.07 4.29 -11.18
CA ASN A 756 35.41 4.99 -12.26
C ASN A 756 33.91 4.68 -12.30
N ASN A 757 33.55 3.40 -12.17
CA ASN A 757 32.15 2.98 -12.14
C ASN A 757 31.40 3.57 -10.95
N ALA A 758 32.02 3.69 -9.77
CA ALA A 758 31.40 4.27 -8.59
C ALA A 758 31.20 5.79 -8.72
N LEU A 759 32.15 6.51 -9.32
CA LEU A 759 32.02 7.95 -9.62
C LEU A 759 30.93 8.21 -10.67
N ASP A 760 30.81 7.34 -11.67
CA ASP A 760 29.81 7.45 -12.74
C ASP A 760 28.36 7.41 -12.22
N TRP A 761 28.13 6.97 -10.97
CA TRP A 761 26.80 6.96 -10.33
C TRP A 761 26.28 8.37 -10.00
N ILE A 762 27.17 9.36 -9.87
CA ILE A 762 26.80 10.75 -9.53
C ILE A 762 27.10 11.73 -10.68
N ASP A 763 27.86 11.30 -11.68
CA ASP A 763 28.40 12.19 -12.72
C ASP A 763 27.34 12.88 -13.56
N ASP A 764 26.31 12.14 -14.00
CA ASP A 764 25.27 12.68 -14.86
C ASP A 764 24.41 13.75 -14.14
N GLY A 765 24.13 13.52 -12.87
CA GLY A 765 23.39 14.47 -12.04
C GLY A 765 24.22 15.70 -11.66
N LEU A 766 25.52 15.54 -11.41
CA LEU A 766 26.42 16.68 -11.20
C LEU A 766 26.58 17.53 -12.47
N LEU A 767 26.67 16.90 -13.65
CA LEU A 767 26.69 17.60 -14.93
C LEU A 767 25.40 18.38 -15.16
N SER A 768 24.25 17.77 -14.87
CA SER A 768 22.94 18.42 -14.93
C SER A 768 22.85 19.65 -14.00
N LEU A 769 23.19 19.48 -12.72
CA LEU A 769 23.21 20.60 -11.76
C LEU A 769 24.16 21.72 -12.19
N HIS A 770 25.33 21.37 -12.73
CA HIS A 770 26.29 22.36 -13.22
C HIS A 770 25.74 23.14 -14.42
N ASN A 771 25.14 22.45 -15.39
CA ASN A 771 24.52 23.07 -16.58
C ASN A 771 23.40 24.06 -16.20
N ILE A 772 22.68 23.76 -15.11
CA ILE A 772 21.59 24.61 -14.59
C ILE A 772 22.12 25.82 -13.81
N ASN A 773 23.14 25.63 -12.96
CA ASN A 773 23.58 26.65 -11.99
C ASN A 773 24.74 27.53 -12.46
N SER A 774 25.50 27.10 -13.47
CA SER A 774 26.70 27.83 -13.93
C SER A 774 26.45 28.56 -15.25
N THR A 775 26.80 29.85 -15.32
CA THR A 775 26.80 30.64 -16.56
C THR A 775 28.17 30.68 -17.23
N ASP A 776 29.24 30.75 -16.44
CA ASP A 776 30.63 30.98 -16.89
C ASP A 776 31.60 29.87 -16.45
N ASN A 777 31.12 28.63 -16.30
CA ASN A 777 31.88 27.48 -15.78
C ASN A 777 32.52 27.73 -14.41
N ASN A 778 31.91 28.61 -13.62
CA ASN A 778 32.24 28.76 -12.22
C ASN A 778 31.69 27.57 -11.42
N PHE A 779 32.41 27.20 -10.36
CA PHE A 779 32.04 26.07 -9.51
C PHE A 779 31.57 26.53 -8.13
N ASP A 780 31.42 27.84 -7.89
CA ASP A 780 31.11 28.41 -6.58
C ASP A 780 29.67 28.15 -6.14
N TRP A 781 28.76 27.88 -7.08
CA TRP A 781 27.39 27.45 -6.76
C TRP A 781 27.35 26.18 -5.91
N THR A 782 28.37 25.29 -6.05
CA THR A 782 28.45 24.04 -5.29
C THR A 782 28.53 24.28 -3.79
N ASP A 783 29.20 25.37 -3.39
CA ASP A 783 29.37 25.75 -2.00
C ASP A 783 28.05 26.16 -1.34
N ASP A 784 27.19 26.89 -2.05
CA ASP A 784 25.90 27.33 -1.51
C ASP A 784 24.84 26.23 -1.61
N TYR A 785 24.86 25.47 -2.71
CA TYR A 785 23.83 24.46 -3.00
C TYR A 785 23.95 23.21 -2.12
N PHE A 786 25.15 22.64 -2.01
CA PHE A 786 25.33 21.36 -1.30
C PHE A 786 25.42 21.51 0.22
N ARG A 787 25.43 22.73 0.78
CA ARG A 787 25.30 22.94 2.24
C ARG A 787 24.01 22.39 2.82
N SER A 788 22.94 22.41 2.05
CA SER A 788 21.66 21.83 2.44
C SER A 788 21.52 20.37 2.01
N SER A 789 22.55 19.74 1.43
CA SER A 789 22.47 18.34 0.98
C SER A 789 22.45 17.36 2.15
N LEU A 790 21.82 16.19 1.96
CA LEU A 790 21.81 15.14 2.98
C LEU A 790 23.24 14.71 3.37
N ALA A 791 24.13 14.60 2.37
CA ALA A 791 25.54 14.27 2.58
C ALA A 791 26.23 15.26 3.51
N PHE A 792 25.99 16.56 3.33
CA PHE A 792 26.54 17.61 4.19
C PHE A 792 25.94 17.55 5.60
N ILE A 793 24.60 17.51 5.70
CA ILE A 793 23.87 17.49 6.98
C ILE A 793 24.36 16.33 7.87
N GLN A 794 24.55 15.15 7.28
CA GLN A 794 25.01 13.97 8.02
C GLN A 794 26.52 13.96 8.29
N ALA A 795 27.34 14.57 7.43
CA ALA A 795 28.77 14.72 7.67
C ALA A 795 29.06 15.56 8.92
N GLU A 796 28.27 16.61 9.17
CA GLU A 796 28.42 17.44 10.39
C GLU A 796 28.13 16.68 11.69
N GLN A 797 27.41 15.56 11.61
CA GLN A 797 27.04 14.73 12.76
C GLN A 797 27.90 13.46 12.90
N THR A 798 28.81 13.19 11.96
CA THR A 798 29.53 11.91 11.86
C THR A 798 31.04 12.13 11.83
N GLU A 799 31.81 11.26 12.50
CA GLU A 799 33.27 11.31 12.45
C GLU A 799 33.82 10.76 11.12
N GLY A 800 34.94 11.32 10.64
CA GLY A 800 35.72 10.81 9.50
C GLY A 800 35.70 11.69 8.25
N ILE A 801 34.58 12.39 7.97
CA ILE A 801 34.45 13.36 6.87
C ILE A 801 33.63 14.56 7.34
N THR A 802 34.13 15.77 7.10
CA THR A 802 33.43 17.04 7.42
C THR A 802 32.53 17.50 6.28
N GLY A 803 31.52 18.35 6.55
CA GLY A 803 30.66 18.90 5.51
C GLY A 803 31.44 19.68 4.43
N ASN A 804 32.51 20.38 4.81
CA ASN A 804 33.37 21.09 3.85
C ASN A 804 34.14 20.12 2.94
N GLU A 805 34.60 18.97 3.45
CA GLU A 805 35.24 17.93 2.63
C GLU A 805 34.24 17.32 1.61
N VAL A 806 32.97 17.18 1.98
CA VAL A 806 31.90 16.76 1.04
C VAL A 806 31.79 17.76 -0.11
N ILE A 807 31.69 19.06 0.20
CA ILE A 807 31.61 20.11 -0.83
C ILE A 807 32.85 20.11 -1.72
N GLN A 808 34.04 20.03 -1.13
CA GLN A 808 35.31 19.96 -1.87
C GLN A 808 35.33 18.77 -2.85
N PHE A 809 34.86 17.61 -2.40
CA PHE A 809 34.75 16.42 -3.24
C PHE A 809 33.79 16.63 -4.42
N LEU A 810 32.57 17.09 -4.16
CA LEU A 810 31.58 17.31 -5.22
C LEU A 810 32.02 18.38 -6.21
N LYS A 811 32.66 19.47 -5.73
CA LYS A 811 33.25 20.53 -6.55
C LYS A 811 34.36 19.97 -7.45
N ALA A 812 35.26 19.20 -6.87
CA ALA A 812 36.37 18.57 -7.60
C ALA A 812 35.87 17.57 -8.65
N ARG A 813 34.89 16.73 -8.30
CA ARG A 813 34.32 15.78 -9.25
C ARG A 813 33.61 16.49 -10.40
N THR A 814 32.85 17.55 -10.11
CA THR A 814 32.22 18.40 -11.13
C THR A 814 33.26 18.96 -12.11
N LYS A 815 34.38 19.47 -11.60
CA LYS A 815 35.50 19.94 -12.45
C LYS A 815 36.09 18.82 -13.32
N GLY A 816 36.26 17.62 -12.75
CA GLY A 816 36.72 16.44 -13.48
C GLY A 816 35.77 16.06 -14.62
N ILE A 817 34.46 16.09 -14.38
CA ILE A 817 33.45 15.82 -15.41
C ILE A 817 33.54 16.83 -16.56
N ILE A 818 33.58 18.14 -16.26
CA ILE A 818 33.69 19.17 -17.31
C ILE A 818 34.98 19.03 -18.11
N THR A 819 36.10 18.72 -17.44
CA THR A 819 37.39 18.47 -18.11
C THR A 819 37.31 17.27 -19.06
N LYS A 820 36.55 16.24 -18.70
CA LYS A 820 36.37 15.02 -19.49
C LYS A 820 35.44 15.23 -20.69
N VAL A 821 34.35 15.97 -20.50
CA VAL A 821 33.32 16.16 -21.53
C VAL A 821 33.69 17.27 -22.52
N GLY A 822 34.39 18.30 -22.04
CA GLY A 822 34.64 19.55 -22.77
C GLY A 822 33.65 20.65 -22.38
N ASP A 823 33.84 21.85 -22.93
CA ASP A 823 33.10 23.06 -22.58
C ASP A 823 31.99 23.41 -23.59
N ASP A 824 31.21 22.40 -23.99
CA ASP A 824 30.15 22.55 -24.97
C ASP A 824 28.80 22.19 -24.33
N ARG A 825 27.96 23.20 -24.12
CA ARG A 825 26.63 23.03 -23.52
C ARG A 825 25.69 22.21 -24.40
N GLU A 826 25.82 22.24 -25.72
CA GLU A 826 25.00 21.39 -26.59
C GLU A 826 25.37 19.92 -26.38
N LYS A 827 26.67 19.64 -26.28
CA LYS A 827 27.18 18.31 -25.90
C LYS A 827 26.71 17.88 -24.51
N TRP A 828 26.73 18.79 -23.53
CA TRP A 828 26.23 18.49 -22.18
C TRP A 828 24.75 18.15 -22.20
N ASN A 829 23.94 18.96 -22.86
CA ASN A 829 22.51 18.70 -23.04
C ASN A 829 22.27 17.36 -23.74
N SER A 830 23.10 17.01 -24.72
CA SER A 830 23.02 15.72 -25.40
C SER A 830 23.25 14.54 -24.46
N ILE A 831 24.29 14.60 -23.63
CA ILE A 831 24.61 13.59 -22.61
C ILE A 831 23.52 13.51 -21.55
N ILE A 832 23.09 14.66 -21.01
CA ILE A 832 22.06 14.71 -19.95
C ILE A 832 20.75 14.11 -20.45
N LYS A 833 20.33 14.44 -21.68
CA LYS A 833 19.07 13.96 -22.28
C LYS A 833 19.09 12.47 -22.65
N SER A 834 20.27 11.86 -22.86
CA SER A 834 20.35 10.43 -23.19
C SER A 834 19.92 9.54 -22.01
N GLY A 835 20.15 10.01 -20.78
CA GLY A 835 19.89 9.26 -19.55
C GLY A 835 20.81 8.06 -19.34
N ILE A 836 21.92 7.96 -20.09
CA ILE A 836 22.95 6.92 -19.98
C ILE A 836 24.09 7.43 -19.06
N PRO A 837 24.76 6.56 -18.28
CA PRO A 837 25.89 6.97 -17.46
C PRO A 837 26.99 7.57 -18.32
N LEU A 838 27.62 8.63 -17.81
CA LEU A 838 28.49 9.52 -18.58
C LEU A 838 29.55 8.75 -19.38
N ASN A 839 30.21 7.78 -18.77
CA ASN A 839 31.28 7.02 -19.43
C ASN A 839 30.77 6.19 -20.61
N SER A 840 29.61 5.56 -20.45
CA SER A 840 29.00 4.76 -21.50
C SER A 840 28.44 5.64 -22.61
N ASP A 841 27.92 6.81 -22.25
CA ASP A 841 27.42 7.79 -23.22
C ASP A 841 28.54 8.32 -24.14
N LEU A 842 29.73 8.58 -23.59
CA LEU A 842 30.89 8.98 -24.38
C LEU A 842 31.34 7.88 -25.36
N GLN A 843 31.29 6.60 -24.96
CA GLN A 843 31.57 5.48 -25.87
C GLN A 843 30.55 5.37 -27.01
N ILE A 844 29.28 5.72 -26.75
CA ILE A 844 28.23 5.77 -27.78
C ILE A 844 28.51 6.90 -28.76
N GLU A 845 28.93 8.07 -28.27
CA GLU A 845 29.24 9.23 -29.11
C GLU A 845 30.32 8.90 -30.15
N ASP A 846 31.35 8.14 -29.76
CA ASP A 846 32.43 7.70 -30.66
C ASP A 846 31.95 6.74 -31.76
N LYS A 847 30.86 6.00 -31.52
CA LYS A 847 30.28 5.03 -32.47
C LYS A 847 29.06 5.59 -33.22
N LEU A 848 28.60 6.81 -32.92
CA LEU A 848 27.30 7.31 -33.36
C LEU A 848 27.17 7.45 -34.88
N ASP A 849 28.23 7.87 -35.57
CA ASP A 849 28.20 8.03 -37.02
C ASP A 849 28.07 6.69 -37.76
N LEU A 850 28.68 5.62 -37.21
CA LEU A 850 28.54 4.25 -37.73
C LEU A 850 27.12 3.72 -37.49
N LEU A 851 26.54 3.99 -36.32
CA LEU A 851 25.15 3.64 -36.01
C LEU A 851 24.18 4.34 -36.97
N ILE A 852 24.39 5.63 -37.28
CA ILE A 852 23.59 6.36 -38.27
C ILE A 852 23.67 5.68 -39.64
N TYR A 853 24.85 5.22 -40.05
CA TYR A 853 25.01 4.48 -41.31
C TYR A 853 24.17 3.18 -41.32
N ILE A 854 24.24 2.37 -40.26
CA ILE A 854 23.47 1.13 -40.12
C ILE A 854 21.96 1.40 -40.19
N ILE A 855 21.48 2.45 -39.51
CA ILE A 855 20.05 2.82 -39.49
C ILE A 855 19.59 3.26 -40.89
N ARG A 856 20.39 4.06 -41.60
CA ARG A 856 20.06 4.49 -42.96
C ARG A 856 20.06 3.34 -43.96
N GLU A 857 20.96 2.37 -43.80
CA GLU A 857 20.92 1.14 -44.60
C GLU A 857 19.61 0.38 -44.37
N TYR A 858 19.15 0.25 -43.12
CA TYR A 858 17.87 -0.36 -42.81
C TYR A 858 16.68 0.39 -43.42
N LEU A 859 16.64 1.73 -43.31
CA LEU A 859 15.56 2.57 -43.86
C LEU A 859 15.45 2.47 -45.39
N SER A 860 16.52 2.05 -46.08
CA SER A 860 16.52 1.83 -47.54
C SER A 860 15.96 0.46 -47.98
N ASN A 861 15.69 -0.45 -47.05
CA ASN A 861 15.20 -1.80 -47.30
C ASN A 861 13.70 -1.95 -46.98
N GLU A 862 13.11 -3.09 -47.34
CA GLU A 862 11.74 -3.44 -46.94
C GLU A 862 11.66 -3.63 -45.41
N ILE A 863 10.74 -2.91 -44.77
CA ILE A 863 10.55 -2.94 -43.32
C ILE A 863 9.64 -4.12 -42.96
N ASN A 864 10.20 -5.10 -42.26
CA ASN A 864 9.47 -6.23 -41.69
C ASN A 864 10.20 -6.73 -40.42
N ILE A 865 9.63 -7.72 -39.74
CA ILE A 865 10.21 -8.24 -38.49
C ILE A 865 11.62 -8.82 -38.66
N ASP A 866 11.91 -9.49 -39.78
CA ASP A 866 13.22 -10.08 -40.01
C ASP A 866 14.28 -9.00 -40.28
N THR A 867 13.93 -7.91 -40.96
CA THR A 867 14.82 -6.75 -41.12
C THR A 867 15.02 -5.97 -39.82
N LYS A 868 14.02 -5.89 -38.93
CA LYS A 868 14.18 -5.34 -37.57
C LYS A 868 15.10 -6.20 -36.70
N ILE A 869 14.97 -7.52 -36.76
CA ILE A 869 15.87 -8.46 -36.05
C ILE A 869 17.30 -8.29 -36.54
N LYS A 870 17.49 -8.12 -37.85
CA LYS A 870 18.81 -7.83 -38.44
C LYS A 870 19.35 -6.49 -37.96
N LEU A 871 18.55 -5.41 -37.99
CA LEU A 871 18.96 -4.10 -37.48
C LEU A 871 19.41 -4.17 -36.02
N LEU A 872 18.63 -4.85 -35.15
CA LEU A 872 18.98 -5.02 -33.75
C LEU A 872 20.32 -5.75 -33.59
N LYS A 873 20.53 -6.83 -34.36
CA LYS A 873 21.80 -7.56 -34.37
C LYS A 873 22.96 -6.65 -34.77
N ASP A 874 22.83 -5.94 -35.88
CA ASP A 874 23.92 -5.12 -36.43
C ASP A 874 24.28 -3.98 -35.46
N ILE A 875 23.30 -3.40 -34.77
CA ILE A 875 23.55 -2.43 -33.69
C ILE A 875 24.22 -3.11 -32.49
N GLU A 876 23.70 -4.25 -32.02
CA GLU A 876 24.28 -5.00 -30.90
C GLU A 876 25.76 -5.30 -31.13
N ASP A 877 26.11 -5.78 -32.33
CA ASP A 877 27.50 -6.13 -32.70
C ASP A 877 28.44 -4.92 -32.53
N GLU A 878 27.97 -3.70 -32.77
CA GLU A 878 28.74 -2.46 -32.55
C GLU A 878 28.78 -2.00 -31.09
N ILE A 879 27.71 -2.19 -30.32
CA ILE A 879 27.58 -1.62 -28.97
C ILE A 879 27.91 -2.58 -27.83
N ASN A 880 28.16 -3.86 -28.11
CA ASN A 880 28.40 -4.89 -27.08
C ASN A 880 29.57 -4.56 -26.13
N GLU A 881 30.56 -3.77 -26.56
CA GLU A 881 31.72 -3.39 -25.74
C GLU A 881 31.46 -2.25 -24.75
N ILE A 882 30.31 -1.58 -24.83
CA ILE A 882 29.97 -0.46 -23.94
C ILE A 882 29.86 -0.94 -22.51
N ASN A 883 30.40 -0.18 -21.55
CA ASN A 883 30.49 -0.59 -20.13
C ASN A 883 29.15 -1.02 -19.52
N VAL A 884 28.04 -0.36 -19.88
CA VAL A 884 26.69 -0.73 -19.42
C VAL A 884 26.24 -2.11 -19.93
N LEU A 885 26.67 -2.51 -21.12
CA LEU A 885 26.28 -3.77 -21.76
C LEU A 885 27.26 -4.90 -21.46
N SER A 886 28.57 -4.62 -21.43
CA SER A 886 29.64 -5.59 -21.20
C SER A 886 29.49 -6.34 -19.87
N ASN A 887 29.01 -5.65 -18.84
CA ASN A 887 28.78 -6.23 -17.50
C ASN A 887 27.60 -7.23 -17.45
N GLU A 888 26.64 -7.14 -18.37
CA GLU A 888 25.43 -7.97 -18.41
C GLU A 888 25.43 -8.98 -19.56
N LEU A 889 26.51 -9.00 -20.35
CA LEU A 889 26.71 -9.90 -21.47
C LEU A 889 26.96 -11.32 -20.97
N ILE A 890 25.93 -12.17 -21.09
CA ILE A 890 26.02 -13.60 -20.80
C ILE A 890 26.37 -14.31 -22.11
N GLU A 891 27.54 -14.93 -22.16
CA GLU A 891 27.95 -15.74 -23.30
C GLU A 891 27.00 -16.95 -23.44
N SER A 892 26.35 -17.07 -24.60
CA SER A 892 25.49 -18.21 -24.94
C SER A 892 25.58 -18.48 -26.44
N THR A 893 25.67 -19.75 -26.80
CA THR A 893 25.66 -20.21 -28.20
C THR A 893 24.30 -19.98 -28.89
N ASN A 894 23.23 -19.79 -28.10
CA ASN A 894 21.85 -19.66 -28.59
C ASN A 894 21.38 -18.19 -28.69
N ARG A 895 22.25 -17.19 -28.53
CA ARG A 895 21.84 -15.78 -28.46
C ARG A 895 21.04 -15.30 -29.69
N ALA A 896 21.42 -15.75 -30.89
CA ALA A 896 20.71 -15.41 -32.12
C ALA A 896 19.27 -15.98 -32.12
N GLU A 897 19.12 -17.24 -31.71
CA GLU A 897 17.81 -17.89 -31.61
C GLU A 897 16.95 -17.25 -30.51
N ILE A 898 17.55 -16.89 -29.37
CA ILE A 898 16.85 -16.18 -28.29
C ILE A 898 16.33 -14.83 -28.79
N ARG A 899 17.15 -14.05 -29.51
CA ARG A 899 16.76 -12.75 -30.10
C ARG A 899 15.55 -12.91 -31.01
N GLU A 900 15.62 -13.87 -31.93
CA GLU A 900 14.58 -14.12 -32.92
C GLU A 900 13.26 -14.54 -32.25
N ARG A 901 13.30 -15.54 -31.35
CA ARG A 901 12.11 -16.00 -30.64
C ARG A 901 11.51 -14.92 -29.74
N TRP A 902 12.36 -14.13 -29.09
CA TRP A 902 11.92 -13.02 -28.24
C TRP A 902 11.16 -11.96 -29.03
N LEU A 903 11.72 -11.45 -30.14
CA LEU A 903 11.08 -10.42 -30.97
C LEU A 903 9.85 -10.93 -31.74
N LYS A 904 9.77 -12.25 -32.03
CA LYS A 904 8.59 -12.88 -32.67
C LYS A 904 7.47 -13.21 -31.68
N ALA A 905 7.49 -12.66 -30.46
CA ALA A 905 6.46 -12.86 -29.42
C ALA A 905 6.25 -14.34 -29.00
N ILE A 906 7.26 -15.21 -29.15
CA ILE A 906 7.19 -16.60 -28.69
C ILE A 906 7.10 -16.61 -27.15
N PRO A 907 6.21 -17.42 -26.55
CA PRO A 907 6.09 -17.54 -25.09
C PRO A 907 7.42 -17.79 -24.39
N LEU A 908 7.62 -17.17 -23.23
CA LEU A 908 8.91 -17.27 -22.54
C LEU A 908 9.14 -18.68 -21.99
N ALA A 909 8.06 -19.40 -21.67
CA ALA A 909 8.12 -20.81 -21.29
C ALA A 909 8.80 -21.68 -22.37
N GLU A 910 8.59 -21.37 -23.66
CA GLU A 910 9.23 -22.08 -24.77
C GLU A 910 10.70 -21.65 -24.96
N ILE A 911 10.98 -20.36 -24.79
CA ILE A 911 12.34 -19.79 -24.89
C ILE A 911 13.23 -20.30 -23.74
N ALA A 912 12.67 -20.48 -22.54
CA ALA A 912 13.37 -20.90 -21.32
C ALA A 912 14.03 -22.28 -21.42
N SER A 913 13.68 -23.08 -22.43
CA SER A 913 14.35 -24.34 -22.74
C SER A 913 15.78 -24.17 -23.26
N LEU A 914 16.12 -22.98 -23.78
CA LEU A 914 17.44 -22.64 -24.31
C LEU A 914 18.40 -22.22 -23.19
N ASP A 915 19.68 -22.50 -23.39
CA ASP A 915 20.73 -22.23 -22.41
C ASP A 915 20.83 -20.73 -22.03
N HIS A 916 20.76 -20.45 -20.72
CA HIS A 916 20.75 -19.12 -20.11
C HIS A 916 19.65 -18.14 -20.60
N ALA A 917 18.65 -18.61 -21.35
CA ALA A 917 17.74 -17.73 -22.09
C ALA A 917 16.91 -16.80 -21.21
N THR A 918 16.37 -17.30 -20.08
CA THR A 918 15.60 -16.47 -19.14
C THR A 918 16.44 -15.31 -18.60
N SER A 919 17.71 -15.54 -18.30
CA SER A 919 18.60 -14.50 -17.78
C SER A 919 18.97 -13.49 -18.88
N ILE A 920 19.22 -13.94 -20.10
CA ILE A 920 19.52 -13.07 -21.25
C ILE A 920 18.32 -12.17 -21.56
N VAL A 921 17.11 -12.74 -21.64
CA VAL A 921 15.89 -11.98 -21.89
C VAL A 921 15.66 -10.93 -20.81
N THR A 922 15.71 -11.33 -19.54
CA THR A 922 15.33 -10.44 -18.42
C THR A 922 16.34 -9.33 -18.13
N LYS A 923 17.64 -9.61 -18.25
CA LYS A 923 18.69 -8.64 -17.93
C LYS A 923 19.14 -7.83 -19.13
N TYR A 924 19.26 -8.46 -20.29
CA TYR A 924 19.81 -7.80 -21.49
C TYR A 924 18.69 -7.23 -22.37
N TYR A 925 17.82 -8.06 -22.93
CA TYR A 925 16.79 -7.62 -23.89
C TYR A 925 15.67 -6.80 -23.25
N SER A 926 15.28 -7.08 -22.00
CA SER A 926 14.19 -6.38 -21.32
C SER A 926 14.65 -5.17 -20.50
N TYR A 927 15.96 -4.84 -20.49
CA TYR A 927 16.49 -3.78 -19.63
C TYR A 927 17.71 -3.06 -20.23
N SER A 928 18.90 -3.67 -20.24
CA SER A 928 20.15 -2.97 -20.56
C SER A 928 20.21 -2.50 -22.02
N LEU A 929 19.82 -3.35 -22.98
CA LEU A 929 19.86 -3.04 -24.40
C LEU A 929 18.83 -1.96 -24.79
N PRO A 930 17.53 -2.07 -24.44
CA PRO A 930 16.55 -1.01 -24.71
C PRO A 930 16.97 0.34 -24.15
N TRP A 931 17.57 0.37 -22.95
CA TRP A 931 18.04 1.61 -22.33
C TRP A 931 19.11 2.30 -23.17
N VAL A 932 20.09 1.55 -23.67
CA VAL A 932 21.12 2.08 -24.58
C VAL A 932 20.52 2.55 -25.90
N LEU A 933 19.61 1.76 -26.50
CA LEU A 933 18.92 2.14 -27.73
C LEU A 933 18.14 3.44 -27.57
N ASN A 934 17.38 3.62 -26.49
CA ASN A 934 16.65 4.85 -26.25
C ASN A 934 17.59 6.06 -26.07
N GLY A 935 18.72 5.89 -25.39
CA GLY A 935 19.71 6.99 -25.31
C GLY A 935 20.33 7.35 -26.66
N ILE A 936 20.58 6.36 -27.53
CA ILE A 936 20.97 6.59 -28.94
C ILE A 936 19.87 7.39 -29.66
N SER A 937 18.60 6.99 -29.53
CA SER A 937 17.48 7.72 -30.12
C SER A 937 17.44 9.19 -29.66
N LYS A 938 17.63 9.46 -28.36
CA LYS A 938 17.65 10.85 -27.86
C LYS A 938 18.82 11.65 -28.42
N LYS A 939 20.00 11.05 -28.59
CA LYS A 939 21.14 11.70 -29.26
C LYS A 939 20.85 12.04 -30.72
N LEU A 940 20.23 11.12 -31.45
CA LEU A 940 19.81 11.35 -32.85
C LEU A 940 18.81 12.51 -32.93
N LYS A 941 17.84 12.56 -32.01
CA LYS A 941 16.86 13.67 -31.92
C LYS A 941 17.55 15.02 -31.68
N ASN A 942 18.58 15.08 -30.84
CA ASN A 942 19.37 16.31 -30.62
C ASN A 942 20.19 16.73 -31.84
N ARG A 943 20.52 15.81 -32.76
CA ARG A 943 21.14 16.10 -34.07
C ARG A 943 20.11 16.36 -35.18
N GLU A 944 18.84 16.57 -34.83
CA GLU A 944 17.72 16.78 -35.77
C GLU A 944 17.45 15.60 -36.73
N LEU A 945 17.94 14.40 -36.42
CA LEU A 945 17.72 13.17 -37.19
C LEU A 945 16.45 12.46 -36.73
N VAL A 946 15.30 13.05 -37.05
CA VAL A 946 13.99 12.62 -36.51
C VAL A 946 13.60 11.20 -36.94
N GLU A 947 13.78 10.85 -38.22
CA GLU A 947 13.39 9.54 -38.75
C GLU A 947 14.25 8.40 -38.18
N GLU A 948 15.57 8.61 -38.11
CA GLU A 948 16.49 7.66 -37.48
C GLU A 948 16.20 7.53 -35.97
N ALA A 949 15.91 8.64 -35.29
CA ALA A 949 15.57 8.63 -33.86
C ALA A 949 14.29 7.84 -33.58
N GLU A 950 13.23 8.03 -34.37
CA GLU A 950 11.95 7.32 -34.23
C GLU A 950 12.10 5.82 -34.49
N THR A 951 12.93 5.44 -35.47
CA THR A 951 13.22 4.03 -35.78
C THR A 951 13.88 3.32 -34.60
N ILE A 952 14.86 3.96 -33.97
CA ILE A 952 15.54 3.40 -32.80
C ILE A 952 14.66 3.44 -31.54
N GLU A 953 13.84 4.48 -31.39
CA GLU A 953 12.86 4.55 -30.30
C GLU A 953 11.87 3.37 -30.38
N GLU A 954 11.32 3.11 -31.58
CA GLU A 954 10.49 1.94 -31.82
C GLU A 954 11.25 0.64 -31.50
N LEU A 955 12.46 0.46 -32.05
CA LEU A 955 13.26 -0.74 -31.83
C LEU A 955 13.55 -1.00 -30.36
N SER A 956 13.78 0.07 -29.58
CA SER A 956 14.00 -0.01 -28.13
C SER A 956 12.78 -0.58 -27.40
N ILE A 957 11.57 -0.13 -27.74
CA ILE A 957 10.31 -0.58 -27.14
C ILE A 957 10.01 -2.03 -27.54
N LEU A 958 10.24 -2.39 -28.81
CA LEU A 958 10.06 -3.75 -29.32
C LEU A 958 11.01 -4.73 -28.64
N ALA A 959 12.28 -4.35 -28.46
CA ALA A 959 13.27 -5.15 -27.75
C ALA A 959 12.90 -5.31 -26.26
N GLU A 960 12.46 -4.25 -25.59
CA GLU A 960 12.07 -4.29 -24.17
C GLU A 960 10.92 -5.28 -23.93
N LEU A 961 9.91 -5.24 -24.78
CA LEU A 961 8.68 -6.02 -24.60
C LEU A 961 8.69 -7.36 -25.33
N GLY A 962 9.64 -7.61 -26.23
CA GLY A 962 9.69 -8.83 -27.03
C GLY A 962 8.47 -8.96 -27.94
N LEU A 963 8.15 -7.88 -28.64
CA LEU A 963 6.97 -7.77 -29.50
C LEU A 963 7.39 -7.28 -30.90
N PRO A 964 6.69 -7.70 -31.97
CA PRO A 964 7.16 -7.45 -33.34
C PRO A 964 6.74 -6.10 -33.91
N ASN A 965 5.70 -5.45 -33.38
CA ASN A 965 5.20 -4.17 -33.87
C ASN A 965 4.55 -3.31 -32.76
N LEU A 966 4.39 -2.00 -33.01
CA LEU A 966 3.83 -1.07 -32.03
C LEU A 966 2.36 -1.33 -31.68
N VAL A 967 1.56 -1.90 -32.59
CA VAL A 967 0.16 -2.23 -32.31
C VAL A 967 0.07 -3.29 -31.22
N SER A 968 0.86 -4.36 -31.33
CA SER A 968 0.97 -5.41 -30.31
C SER A 968 1.50 -4.86 -28.98
N VAL A 969 2.42 -3.89 -29.00
CA VAL A 969 2.87 -3.17 -27.79
C VAL A 969 1.73 -2.41 -27.12
N LYS A 970 0.94 -1.65 -27.88
CA LYS A 970 -0.19 -0.87 -27.34
C LYS A 970 -1.26 -1.80 -26.76
N ILE A 971 -1.53 -2.94 -27.41
CA ILE A 971 -2.45 -3.98 -26.90
C ILE A 971 -1.88 -4.59 -25.60
N TYR A 972 -0.60 -4.92 -25.57
CA TYR A 972 0.06 -5.46 -24.38
C TYR A 972 -0.04 -4.50 -23.19
N GLN A 973 0.27 -3.22 -23.42
CA GLN A 973 0.18 -2.15 -22.43
C GLN A 973 -1.27 -1.82 -22.03
N SER A 974 -2.26 -2.09 -22.88
CA SER A 974 -3.69 -1.90 -22.54
C SER A 974 -4.17 -2.83 -21.42
N GLY A 975 -3.46 -3.95 -21.18
CA GLY A 975 -3.73 -4.89 -20.10
C GLY A 975 -3.68 -6.37 -20.48
N VAL A 976 -3.45 -6.70 -21.76
CA VAL A 976 -3.24 -8.08 -22.24
C VAL A 976 -1.79 -8.48 -21.95
N ARG A 977 -1.51 -9.01 -20.75
CA ARG A 977 -0.15 -9.36 -20.29
C ARG A 977 0.31 -10.72 -20.83
N SER A 978 0.14 -10.90 -22.13
CA SER A 978 0.56 -12.06 -22.90
C SER A 978 1.06 -11.57 -24.25
N ARG A 979 2.34 -11.77 -24.54
CA ARG A 979 2.99 -11.32 -25.78
C ARG A 979 2.42 -12.03 -26.98
N SER A 980 2.24 -13.35 -26.87
CA SER A 980 1.63 -14.18 -27.91
C SER A 980 0.19 -13.73 -28.21
N SER A 981 -0.64 -13.53 -27.19
CA SER A 981 -2.02 -13.04 -27.34
C SER A 981 -2.06 -11.61 -27.87
N ALA A 982 -1.18 -10.72 -27.39
CA ALA A 982 -1.15 -9.33 -27.84
C ALA A 982 -0.75 -9.22 -29.31
N TYR A 983 0.18 -10.07 -29.77
CA TYR A 983 0.54 -10.15 -31.19
C TYR A 983 -0.60 -10.73 -32.02
N GLU A 984 -1.27 -11.79 -31.57
CA GLU A 984 -2.44 -12.34 -32.25
C GLU A 984 -3.56 -11.29 -32.42
N ILE A 985 -3.92 -10.58 -31.35
CA ILE A 985 -4.93 -9.52 -31.36
C ILE A 985 -4.50 -8.35 -32.25
N SER A 986 -3.20 -8.09 -32.38
CA SER A 986 -2.71 -7.02 -33.26
C SER A 986 -3.08 -7.24 -34.73
N GLY A 987 -3.26 -8.49 -35.16
CA GLY A 987 -3.71 -8.82 -36.52
C GLY A 987 -5.13 -8.37 -36.86
N LEU A 988 -5.90 -7.86 -35.90
CA LEU A 988 -7.22 -7.26 -36.12
C LEU A 988 -7.16 -5.79 -36.57
N TYR A 989 -5.98 -5.16 -36.53
CA TYR A 989 -5.80 -3.74 -36.83
C TYR A 989 -4.78 -3.54 -37.95
N ASP A 990 -4.95 -2.47 -38.72
CA ASP A 990 -3.93 -1.99 -39.66
C ASP A 990 -2.73 -1.38 -38.91
N GLU A 991 -1.54 -1.44 -39.51
CA GLU A 991 -0.32 -0.85 -38.93
C GLU A 991 -0.37 0.69 -38.98
N GLU A 992 -0.61 1.32 -37.82
CA GLU A 992 -0.50 2.76 -37.62
C GLU A 992 0.51 3.07 -36.49
N LEU A 993 1.61 3.76 -36.82
CA LEU A 993 2.77 3.94 -35.94
C LEU A 993 2.41 4.67 -34.62
N TRP A 994 1.87 5.90 -34.68
CA TRP A 994 1.76 6.78 -33.49
C TRP A 994 0.40 7.47 -33.25
N ASP A 995 -0.56 7.31 -34.16
CA ASP A 995 -1.80 8.12 -34.14
C ASP A 995 -2.76 7.73 -33.02
N LYS A 996 -3.05 6.43 -32.88
CA LYS A 996 -3.95 5.91 -31.86
C LYS A 996 -3.24 5.66 -30.53
N SER A 997 -3.87 6.12 -29.44
CA SER A 997 -3.38 5.97 -28.06
C SER A 997 -3.69 4.58 -27.48
N ILE A 998 -3.00 4.19 -26.39
CA ILE A 998 -3.27 2.94 -25.66
C ILE A 998 -4.74 2.88 -25.19
N LYS A 999 -5.29 4.04 -24.79
CA LYS A 999 -6.70 4.21 -24.38
C LYS A 999 -7.67 3.90 -25.51
N PHE A 1000 -7.34 4.24 -26.76
CA PHE A 1000 -8.14 3.87 -27.93
C PHE A 1000 -8.25 2.34 -28.05
N TYR A 1001 -7.13 1.63 -28.12
CA TYR A 1001 -7.13 0.16 -28.26
C TYR A 1001 -7.84 -0.52 -27.08
N LYS A 1002 -7.60 -0.05 -25.85
CA LYS A 1002 -8.30 -0.54 -24.67
C LYS A 1002 -9.82 -0.43 -24.83
N ASN A 1003 -10.33 0.75 -25.19
CA ASN A 1003 -11.77 0.99 -25.31
C ASN A 1003 -12.40 0.21 -26.47
N ASP A 1004 -11.74 0.13 -27.61
CA ASP A 1004 -12.23 -0.61 -28.76
C ASP A 1004 -12.31 -2.11 -28.46
N LEU A 1005 -11.24 -2.69 -27.92
CA LEU A 1005 -11.21 -4.09 -27.49
C LEU A 1005 -12.32 -4.42 -26.49
N ILE A 1006 -12.59 -3.52 -25.53
CA ILE A 1006 -13.66 -3.72 -24.54
C ILE A 1006 -15.06 -3.65 -25.17
N LYS A 1007 -15.24 -2.76 -26.15
CA LYS A 1007 -16.54 -2.53 -26.80
C LYS A 1007 -16.93 -3.67 -27.75
N ASN A 1008 -15.95 -4.25 -28.45
CA ASN A 1008 -16.17 -5.18 -29.55
C ASN A 1008 -15.77 -6.64 -29.24
N ILE A 1009 -15.71 -7.04 -27.96
CA ILE A 1009 -15.25 -8.39 -27.52
C ILE A 1009 -16.00 -9.52 -28.23
N GLU A 1010 -17.33 -9.40 -28.34
CA GLU A 1010 -18.18 -10.43 -28.95
C GLU A 1010 -17.94 -10.57 -30.46
N GLU A 1011 -17.57 -9.47 -31.13
CA GLU A 1011 -17.24 -9.45 -32.56
C GLU A 1011 -15.87 -10.08 -32.83
N TYR A 1012 -14.90 -9.86 -31.94
CA TYR A 1012 -13.54 -10.39 -32.10
C TYR A 1012 -13.39 -11.86 -31.68
N GLN A 1013 -14.30 -12.40 -30.87
CA GLN A 1013 -14.22 -13.78 -30.35
C GLN A 1013 -13.97 -14.87 -31.41
N PRO A 1014 -14.62 -14.89 -32.59
CA PRO A 1014 -14.45 -15.97 -33.57
C PRO A 1014 -13.07 -16.02 -34.22
N SER A 1015 -12.32 -14.91 -34.19
CA SER A 1015 -11.03 -14.75 -34.86
C SER A 1015 -9.83 -14.97 -33.94
N LEU A 1016 -10.07 -15.32 -32.67
CA LEU A 1016 -9.04 -15.39 -31.63
C LEU A 1016 -8.95 -16.77 -30.99
N SER A 1017 -7.76 -17.12 -30.52
CA SER A 1017 -7.49 -18.27 -29.68
C SER A 1017 -8.25 -18.19 -28.35
N PRO A 1018 -8.51 -19.34 -27.70
CA PRO A 1018 -9.13 -19.37 -26.36
C PRO A 1018 -8.37 -18.52 -25.33
N GLU A 1019 -7.04 -18.53 -25.38
CA GLU A 1019 -6.15 -17.78 -24.48
C GLU A 1019 -6.28 -16.27 -24.71
N ALA A 1020 -6.20 -15.81 -25.97
CA ALA A 1020 -6.35 -14.40 -26.31
C ALA A 1020 -7.75 -13.88 -25.95
N HIS A 1021 -8.79 -14.67 -26.19
CA HIS A 1021 -10.15 -14.32 -25.79
C HIS A 1021 -10.29 -14.19 -24.26
N GLN A 1022 -9.68 -15.09 -23.48
CA GLN A 1022 -9.70 -14.99 -22.01
C GLN A 1022 -9.04 -13.71 -21.51
N TRP A 1023 -7.94 -13.28 -22.14
CA TRP A 1023 -7.32 -11.98 -21.83
C TRP A 1023 -8.25 -10.79 -22.12
N LEU A 1024 -8.99 -10.80 -23.23
CA LEU A 1024 -9.97 -9.75 -23.53
C LEU A 1024 -11.12 -9.72 -22.51
N VAL A 1025 -11.61 -10.88 -22.08
CA VAL A 1025 -12.62 -10.98 -21.03
C VAL A 1025 -12.09 -10.41 -19.71
N LEU A 1026 -10.84 -10.72 -19.34
CA LEU A 1026 -10.20 -10.16 -18.16
C LEU A 1026 -10.01 -8.65 -18.26
N LEU A 1027 -9.55 -8.15 -19.42
CA LEU A 1027 -9.40 -6.72 -19.69
C LEU A 1027 -10.72 -5.97 -19.47
N SER A 1028 -11.83 -6.50 -19.98
CA SER A 1028 -13.17 -5.97 -19.76
C SER A 1028 -13.56 -5.96 -18.30
N LYS A 1029 -13.37 -7.08 -17.58
CA LYS A 1029 -13.76 -7.20 -16.18
C LYS A 1029 -12.95 -6.28 -15.27
N PHE A 1030 -11.67 -6.10 -15.53
CA PHE A 1030 -10.82 -5.15 -14.80
C PHE A 1030 -11.14 -3.69 -15.14
N SER A 1031 -11.77 -3.43 -16.28
CA SER A 1031 -12.10 -2.08 -16.75
C SER A 1031 -13.56 -1.68 -16.52
N LYS A 1032 -14.48 -2.63 -16.30
CA LYS A 1032 -15.89 -2.37 -15.98
C LYS A 1032 -15.98 -1.68 -14.62
N ARG A 1033 -16.22 -0.36 -14.64
CA ARG A 1033 -16.58 0.43 -13.47
C ARG A 1033 -18.10 0.37 -13.27
N GLU A 1034 -18.57 0.15 -12.05
CA GLU A 1034 -19.99 0.14 -11.72
C GLU A 1034 -20.53 1.59 -11.63
N THR A 1035 -20.66 2.31 -12.74
CA THR A 1035 -21.47 3.54 -12.78
C THR A 1035 -22.92 3.17 -13.05
N THR A 1036 -23.81 3.56 -12.14
CA THR A 1036 -25.25 3.27 -12.29
C THR A 1036 -25.92 4.45 -12.96
N VAL A 1037 -26.58 4.22 -14.10
CA VAL A 1037 -27.36 5.24 -14.80
C VAL A 1037 -28.82 5.16 -14.33
N LEU A 1038 -29.36 6.27 -13.84
CA LEU A 1038 -30.72 6.37 -13.32
C LEU A 1038 -31.59 7.24 -14.23
N LYS A 1039 -32.90 6.93 -14.26
CA LYS A 1039 -33.89 7.79 -14.91
C LYS A 1039 -34.26 8.93 -13.96
N PRO A 1040 -34.12 10.21 -14.37
CA PRO A 1040 -34.48 11.34 -13.53
C PRO A 1040 -36.00 11.43 -13.32
N ILE A 1041 -36.40 11.99 -12.18
CA ILE A 1041 -37.79 12.24 -11.82
C ILE A 1041 -38.08 13.74 -12.00
N SER A 1042 -39.23 14.05 -12.61
CA SER A 1042 -39.66 15.43 -12.83
C SER A 1042 -39.95 16.15 -11.51
N ASN A 1043 -39.73 17.47 -11.49
CA ASN A 1043 -40.05 18.31 -10.33
C ASN A 1043 -41.53 18.18 -9.94
N PHE A 1044 -41.82 18.22 -8.63
CA PHE A 1044 -43.17 18.03 -8.13
C PHE A 1044 -43.50 18.87 -6.90
N THR A 1045 -44.80 19.01 -6.61
CA THR A 1045 -45.30 19.63 -5.39
C THR A 1045 -45.73 18.55 -4.40
N PHE A 1046 -45.55 18.78 -3.10
CA PHE A 1046 -45.85 17.79 -2.07
C PHE A 1046 -46.35 18.45 -0.78
N GLY A 1047 -47.56 19.02 -0.87
CA GLY A 1047 -48.24 19.70 0.23
C GLY A 1047 -47.38 20.73 0.97
N ASP A 1048 -47.74 20.98 2.23
CA ASP A 1048 -47.05 21.92 3.13
C ASP A 1048 -45.88 21.29 3.89
N GLN A 1049 -45.39 20.13 3.43
CA GLN A 1049 -44.35 19.34 4.12
C GLN A 1049 -43.01 20.07 4.20
N HIS A 1050 -42.79 21.04 3.30
CA HIS A 1050 -41.62 21.92 3.28
C HIS A 1050 -41.47 22.76 4.57
N ASN A 1051 -42.56 22.97 5.33
CA ASN A 1051 -42.54 23.62 6.64
C ASN A 1051 -41.83 22.79 7.73
N TYR A 1052 -41.75 21.47 7.53
CA TYR A 1052 -41.18 20.54 8.52
C TYR A 1052 -39.83 19.98 8.08
N THR A 1053 -39.63 19.74 6.79
CA THR A 1053 -38.35 19.30 6.21
C THR A 1053 -38.07 19.99 4.89
N LYS A 1054 -36.80 20.25 4.58
CA LYS A 1054 -36.38 20.72 3.24
C LYS A 1054 -35.85 19.61 2.34
N ARG A 1055 -35.81 18.37 2.84
CA ARG A 1055 -35.23 17.22 2.14
C ARG A 1055 -36.03 15.95 2.39
N LEU A 1056 -36.34 15.23 1.31
CA LEU A 1056 -37.04 13.95 1.30
C LEU A 1056 -36.23 12.88 0.58
N VAL A 1057 -36.53 11.62 0.86
CA VAL A 1057 -35.99 10.44 0.16
C VAL A 1057 -37.13 9.49 -0.21
N ALA A 1058 -37.02 8.85 -1.38
CA ALA A 1058 -37.95 7.81 -1.81
C ALA A 1058 -37.46 6.42 -1.39
N LYS A 1059 -38.37 5.62 -0.85
CA LYS A 1059 -38.07 4.32 -0.22
C LYS A 1059 -39.14 3.29 -0.57
N ILE A 1060 -38.73 2.04 -0.80
CA ILE A 1060 -39.65 0.90 -0.80
C ILE A 1060 -39.57 0.21 0.55
N ILE A 1061 -40.71 0.10 1.23
CA ILE A 1061 -40.83 -0.59 2.51
C ILE A 1061 -41.98 -1.58 2.40
N ASN A 1062 -41.70 -2.86 2.63
CA ASN A 1062 -42.67 -3.96 2.51
C ASN A 1062 -43.47 -3.96 1.19
N GLY A 1063 -42.86 -3.54 0.08
CA GLY A 1063 -43.47 -3.51 -1.25
C GLY A 1063 -44.30 -2.25 -1.59
N LYS A 1064 -44.40 -1.29 -0.66
CA LYS A 1064 -45.04 0.02 -0.85
C LYS A 1064 -44.00 1.14 -0.99
N GLN A 1065 -44.33 2.20 -1.73
CA GLN A 1065 -43.46 3.35 -1.93
C GLN A 1065 -43.76 4.47 -0.94
N TYR A 1066 -42.72 5.05 -0.36
CA TYR A 1066 -42.84 6.12 0.63
C TYR A 1066 -41.93 7.31 0.32
N LEU A 1067 -42.39 8.52 0.65
CA LEU A 1067 -41.54 9.70 0.80
C LEU A 1067 -41.28 9.96 2.29
N ILE A 1068 -40.00 10.05 2.66
CA ILE A 1068 -39.57 10.06 4.06
C ILE A 1068 -38.61 11.23 4.32
N SER A 1069 -38.78 11.94 5.44
CA SER A 1069 -37.81 12.96 5.90
C SER A 1069 -36.59 12.33 6.58
N LEU A 1070 -35.45 13.03 6.59
CA LEU A 1070 -34.20 12.49 7.18
C LEU A 1070 -34.30 12.19 8.68
N ASP A 1071 -35.14 12.91 9.41
CA ASP A 1071 -35.40 12.76 10.84
C ASP A 1071 -36.60 11.84 11.16
N PHE A 1072 -37.19 11.20 10.13
CA PHE A 1072 -38.37 10.34 10.21
C PHE A 1072 -39.63 10.99 10.80
N LYS A 1073 -39.76 12.33 10.74
CA LYS A 1073 -41.00 13.01 11.12
C LYS A 1073 -42.08 12.92 10.04
N ILE A 1074 -41.68 12.83 8.78
CA ILE A 1074 -42.58 12.67 7.63
C ILE A 1074 -42.37 11.27 7.07
N ILE A 1075 -43.44 10.49 6.97
CA ILE A 1075 -43.48 9.15 6.39
C ILE A 1075 -44.81 9.01 5.66
N GLU A 1076 -44.80 9.24 4.35
CA GLU A 1076 -46.02 9.33 3.55
C GLU A 1076 -46.04 8.23 2.48
N ASP A 1077 -47.11 7.44 2.43
CA ASP A 1077 -47.33 6.40 1.42
C ASP A 1077 -47.69 7.08 0.09
N VAL A 1078 -46.81 6.94 -0.90
CA VAL A 1078 -46.96 7.51 -2.24
C VAL A 1078 -47.20 6.42 -3.29
N SER A 1079 -47.62 5.22 -2.88
CA SER A 1079 -47.85 4.09 -3.79
C SER A 1079 -48.94 4.37 -4.84
N GLU A 1080 -49.87 5.28 -4.55
CA GLU A 1080 -50.95 5.72 -5.47
C GLU A 1080 -50.67 7.09 -6.11
N SER A 1081 -49.45 7.62 -6.00
CA SER A 1081 -49.04 8.89 -6.61
C SER A 1081 -48.99 8.81 -8.14
N ASP A 1082 -49.30 9.93 -8.82
CA ASP A 1082 -49.12 10.06 -10.27
C ASP A 1082 -47.64 10.06 -10.70
N ILE A 1083 -46.72 10.20 -9.75
CA ILE A 1083 -45.27 10.27 -9.98
C ILE A 1083 -44.65 8.91 -9.65
N ASP A 1084 -43.96 8.33 -10.63
CA ASP A 1084 -43.27 7.06 -10.49
C ASP A 1084 -41.88 7.25 -9.86
N PHE A 1085 -41.74 6.87 -8.58
CA PHE A 1085 -40.47 6.88 -7.86
C PHE A 1085 -39.66 5.58 -8.00
N SER A 1086 -40.12 4.60 -8.79
CA SER A 1086 -39.53 3.26 -8.88
C SER A 1086 -38.05 3.27 -9.27
N SER A 1087 -37.62 4.21 -10.12
CA SER A 1087 -36.23 4.29 -10.61
C SER A 1087 -35.23 4.75 -9.57
N VAL A 1088 -35.67 5.32 -8.44
CA VAL A 1088 -34.79 5.94 -7.44
C VAL A 1088 -35.01 5.43 -6.02
N ASN A 1089 -35.99 4.54 -5.83
CA ASN A 1089 -36.27 3.95 -4.54
C ASN A 1089 -35.02 3.26 -3.97
N ASP A 1090 -34.79 3.48 -2.68
CA ASP A 1090 -33.65 2.94 -1.94
C ASP A 1090 -32.27 3.32 -2.47
N THR A 1091 -32.20 4.29 -3.37
CA THR A 1091 -30.95 4.74 -3.96
C THR A 1091 -30.23 5.70 -3.00
N ILE A 1092 -29.08 5.25 -2.49
CA ILE A 1092 -28.26 6.03 -1.55
C ILE A 1092 -27.65 7.23 -2.28
N GLY A 1093 -27.89 8.43 -1.73
CA GLY A 1093 -27.37 9.70 -2.23
C GLY A 1093 -28.31 10.45 -3.16
N VAL A 1094 -29.46 9.87 -3.51
CA VAL A 1094 -30.54 10.58 -4.19
C VAL A 1094 -31.48 11.19 -3.17
N TYR A 1095 -31.76 12.48 -3.33
CA TYR A 1095 -32.65 13.25 -2.47
C TYR A 1095 -33.63 14.07 -3.30
N PHE A 1096 -34.70 14.53 -2.66
CA PHE A 1096 -35.58 15.57 -3.17
C PHE A 1096 -35.47 16.78 -2.27
N ASP A 1097 -34.88 17.86 -2.78
CA ASP A 1097 -34.69 19.11 -2.06
C ASP A 1097 -35.76 20.10 -2.47
N PHE A 1098 -36.36 20.77 -1.48
CA PHE A 1098 -37.34 21.81 -1.75
C PHE A 1098 -36.64 23.08 -2.25
N ASP A 1099 -37.03 23.53 -3.44
CA ASP A 1099 -36.61 24.79 -4.01
C ASP A 1099 -37.60 25.89 -3.61
N GLU A 1100 -37.12 26.90 -2.89
CA GLU A 1100 -37.95 28.01 -2.41
C GLU A 1100 -38.32 28.99 -3.53
N GLU A 1101 -37.56 29.07 -4.62
CA GLU A 1101 -37.83 30.00 -5.72
C GLU A 1101 -38.98 29.50 -6.60
N ASP A 1102 -38.98 28.20 -6.89
CA ASP A 1102 -39.97 27.55 -7.76
C ASP A 1102 -41.12 26.87 -6.98
N GLU A 1103 -41.05 26.85 -5.65
CA GLU A 1103 -41.96 26.13 -4.75
C GLU A 1103 -42.17 24.63 -5.11
N VAL A 1104 -41.12 23.97 -5.60
CA VAL A 1104 -41.15 22.56 -6.02
C VAL A 1104 -40.01 21.76 -5.39
N TRP A 1105 -40.23 20.45 -5.29
CA TRP A 1105 -39.22 19.47 -4.92
C TRP A 1105 -38.41 19.08 -6.16
N LYS A 1106 -37.10 19.31 -6.10
CA LYS A 1106 -36.14 18.99 -7.15
C LYS A 1106 -35.30 17.79 -6.74
N MET A 1107 -35.10 16.87 -7.68
CA MET A 1107 -34.23 15.72 -7.48
C MET A 1107 -32.76 16.18 -7.45
N THR A 1108 -32.01 15.77 -6.43
CA THR A 1108 -30.59 16.05 -6.28
C THR A 1108 -29.79 14.76 -6.08
N ASN A 1109 -28.54 14.75 -6.55
CA ASN A 1109 -27.63 13.62 -6.41
C ASN A 1109 -26.37 14.05 -5.66
N LEU A 1110 -26.07 13.34 -4.57
CA LEU A 1110 -24.83 13.48 -3.82
C LEU A 1110 -23.89 12.28 -3.99
N ASN A 1111 -24.29 11.25 -4.73
CA ASN A 1111 -23.50 10.05 -4.96
C ASN A 1111 -22.80 10.13 -6.32
N PRO A 1112 -21.46 10.29 -6.35
CA PRO A 1112 -20.72 10.45 -7.59
C PRO A 1112 -20.66 9.19 -8.45
N TYR A 1113 -21.05 8.02 -7.91
CA TYR A 1113 -21.15 6.77 -8.67
C TYR A 1113 -22.50 6.61 -9.41
N LEU A 1114 -23.39 7.60 -9.26
CA LEU A 1114 -24.68 7.65 -9.96
C LEU A 1114 -24.65 8.75 -11.03
N THR A 1115 -25.14 8.43 -12.21
CA THR A 1115 -25.34 9.39 -13.30
C THR A 1115 -26.79 9.36 -13.74
N PHE A 1116 -27.31 10.48 -14.22
CA PHE A 1116 -28.65 10.54 -14.78
C PHE A 1116 -28.61 10.35 -16.29
N LYS A 1117 -29.59 9.62 -16.82
CA LYS A 1117 -29.76 9.49 -18.26
C LYS A 1117 -30.16 10.86 -18.82
N GLU A 1118 -29.33 11.38 -19.72
CA GLU A 1118 -29.62 12.58 -20.51
C GLU A 1118 -30.89 12.44 -21.35
#